data_AF-A0A0W1DH80-F1
#
_entry.id   AF-A0A0W1DH80-F1
#
_cell.length_a   1.000
_cell.length_b   1.000
_cell.length_c   1.000
_cell.angle_alpha   90.00
_cell.angle_beta   90.00
_cell.angle_gamma   90.00
#
_symmetry.space_group_name_H-M   'P 1'
#
loop_
_entity.id
_entity.type
_entity.pdbx_description
1 polymer ?
#
loop_
_entity_poly.entity_id
_entity_poly.type
_entity_poly.pdbx_seq_one_letter_code
_entity_poly.pdbx_strand_id
1 'polypeptide(L)'
;MTYQFRNRLQAGAAAIAMLAATPAFAEEAAVDAVDAATDGEEIVVLGRGQARQVQELGAADIALEVSGISPLKAIDKLPGVNFQAADPFGAYEWSARISIRGFSQNQLGFTLDGIPLGDMNYGNHNGLHISRAIISENVGRVEVAQGAGSLAAASTSNLGGTIEFFSREPADMFGIEASGTYGSEDTKRAFIRLDSGDILSGGPRLSLSYAWQDADKWKGDGVQRQHQANARIVQPVGDGQFFGFVNYSDRRENDYQDMSADMIGRLGYGWDNYAKDWDLAVEVAKIFQNQVAQNGGAPLPYPSAGLAFPAPVATVDDAYYDAAGLRKDWLAGVGVDAPLNDYWTMKVTGYYHGNEGRGIWFTPYVTTPGGAPITIRTTEYEIERYGIVASSLFTLGANTIELGMWYEDNDFNQARRFYGLADTAGAPSRSSLKFPTDPLATQWEFDFNTQTLQYHVQDTLDLGRFQINAGWKGLRVTNNATPVVSGGLASGRTEAKDWFLPQAGLLYRLNDDNELFASYTENMRAFESSATGGPFATTQAGFDALDLKPETSTTYELGFRTKSSRFQAVIAGYYVDFKDRIIAFANGSGIQGNPAILSNVGDVRSWGVEAAGTYRVTPELSLFASYAYNDSEYQDDVVTAANVVVAATAGKTVVNSPKHLAKGEVTWDNGDFFARVGANYTSKRYYSYENDAEVGGFIIVDASIGYRLNERISIQANATNLFDKEYVSTIGTNGFANSGDAQTLLAGAPQQFFVTLKAGF
;
A
#
# COMPACT_ATOMS: atom_id res chain seq x y z
N MET A 1 18.61 -24.25 7.36
CA MET A 1 17.51 -24.73 8.24
C MET A 1 18.10 -25.36 9.49
N THR A 2 18.31 -24.55 10.52
CA THR A 2 19.18 -24.86 11.66
C THR A 2 18.38 -24.94 12.95
N TYR A 3 18.93 -25.65 13.94
CA TYR A 3 18.33 -26.05 15.23
C TYR A 3 17.46 -25.02 15.99
N GLN A 4 17.62 -23.72 15.75
CA GLN A 4 16.79 -22.66 16.36
C GLN A 4 15.34 -22.65 15.85
N PHE A 5 15.08 -23.12 14.61
CA PHE A 5 13.75 -23.23 14.01
C PHE A 5 12.80 -24.16 14.80
N ARG A 6 13.35 -25.24 15.39
CA ARG A 6 12.55 -26.24 16.15
C ARG A 6 12.11 -25.75 17.53
N ASN A 7 12.97 -24.99 18.22
CA ASN A 7 12.69 -24.59 19.61
C ASN A 7 11.71 -23.41 19.70
N ARG A 8 11.65 -22.54 18.68
CA ARG A 8 10.71 -21.39 18.63
C ARG A 8 9.29 -21.82 18.23
N LEU A 9 9.16 -22.75 17.29
CA LEU A 9 7.87 -23.36 16.90
C LEU A 9 7.23 -24.17 18.04
N GLN A 10 8.05 -24.85 18.86
CA GLN A 10 7.57 -25.62 20.02
C GLN A 10 7.05 -24.73 21.15
N ALA A 11 7.60 -23.53 21.34
CA ALA A 11 7.11 -22.58 22.34
C ALA A 11 5.76 -21.96 21.95
N GLY A 12 5.57 -21.62 20.66
CA GLY A 12 4.30 -21.10 20.13
C GLY A 12 3.18 -22.15 20.12
N ALA A 13 3.48 -23.39 19.70
CA ALA A 13 2.52 -24.48 19.70
C ALA A 13 2.11 -24.93 21.13
N ALA A 14 3.02 -24.87 22.10
CA ALA A 14 2.73 -25.22 23.48
C ALA A 14 1.85 -24.17 24.20
N ALA A 15 1.96 -22.88 23.84
CA ALA A 15 1.09 -21.84 24.37
C ALA A 15 -0.36 -21.96 23.84
N ILE A 16 -0.51 -22.34 22.57
CA ILE A 16 -1.83 -22.58 21.94
C ILE A 16 -2.49 -23.86 22.50
N ALA A 17 -1.70 -24.91 22.74
CA ALA A 17 -2.21 -26.15 23.35
C ALA A 17 -2.61 -25.99 24.83
N MET A 18 -2.00 -25.05 25.58
CA MET A 18 -2.38 -24.76 26.97
C MET A 18 -3.64 -23.89 27.10
N LEU A 19 -4.03 -23.14 26.06
CA LEU A 19 -5.30 -22.39 26.03
C LEU A 19 -6.48 -23.23 25.52
N ALA A 20 -6.24 -24.36 24.86
CA ALA A 20 -7.27 -25.26 24.33
C ALA A 20 -7.81 -26.29 25.36
N ALA A 21 -7.44 -26.19 26.63
CA ALA A 21 -7.85 -27.12 27.68
C ALA A 21 -8.88 -26.50 28.63
N THR A 22 -10.15 -26.44 28.22
CA THR A 22 -11.29 -26.25 29.14
C THR A 22 -12.42 -27.25 28.83
N PRO A 23 -13.15 -27.72 29.86
CA PRO A 23 -14.05 -28.86 29.76
C PRO A 23 -15.35 -28.52 29.03
N ALA A 24 -15.91 -29.53 28.36
CA ALA A 24 -17.21 -29.50 27.74
C ALA A 24 -18.31 -29.19 28.76
N PHE A 25 -19.10 -28.15 28.51
CA PHE A 25 -20.41 -27.94 29.12
C PHE A 25 -21.48 -27.93 28.03
N ALA A 26 -22.60 -28.59 28.34
CA ALA A 26 -23.74 -28.80 27.47
C ALA A 26 -24.89 -27.82 27.78
N GLU A 27 -25.63 -27.50 26.71
CA GLU A 27 -27.03 -27.07 26.61
C GLU A 27 -27.45 -25.62 26.99
N GLU A 28 -27.68 -24.85 25.91
CA GLU A 28 -28.84 -24.00 25.55
C GLU A 28 -29.28 -22.81 26.44
N ALA A 29 -29.09 -21.61 25.89
CA ALA A 29 -30.16 -20.63 25.65
C ALA A 29 -29.66 -19.55 24.66
N ALA A 30 -30.36 -19.41 23.53
CA ALA A 30 -30.09 -18.39 22.52
C ALA A 30 -30.32 -16.98 23.07
N VAL A 31 -29.37 -16.07 22.85
CA VAL A 31 -29.52 -14.63 23.07
C VAL A 31 -28.87 -13.88 21.90
N ASP A 32 -29.62 -12.92 21.38
CA ASP A 32 -29.47 -12.30 20.06
C ASP A 32 -28.09 -11.69 19.79
N ALA A 33 -27.48 -12.12 18.68
CA ALA A 33 -26.37 -11.43 18.05
C ALA A 33 -26.89 -10.11 17.43
N VAL A 34 -26.20 -9.02 17.76
CA VAL A 34 -26.46 -7.69 17.20
C VAL A 34 -26.32 -7.77 15.67
N ASP A 35 -27.40 -7.41 14.97
CA ASP A 35 -27.57 -7.42 13.52
C ASP A 35 -26.33 -6.91 12.76
N ALA A 36 -25.58 -7.85 12.18
CA ALA A 36 -24.64 -7.59 11.08
C ALA A 36 -25.13 -8.22 9.76
N ALA A 37 -26.39 -8.63 9.70
CA ALA A 37 -26.98 -9.28 8.54
C ALA A 37 -28.37 -8.70 8.25
N THR A 38 -28.46 -7.46 7.76
CA THR A 38 -29.63 -6.92 7.03
C THR A 38 -29.41 -5.52 6.41
N ASP A 39 -28.21 -5.15 5.96
CA ASP A 39 -28.07 -4.04 5.01
C ASP A 39 -27.87 -4.64 3.61
N GLY A 40 -28.97 -4.73 2.86
CA GLY A 40 -28.93 -5.13 1.45
C GLY A 40 -28.17 -4.08 0.63
N GLU A 41 -27.25 -4.54 -0.21
CA GLU A 41 -26.65 -3.83 -1.36
C GLU A 41 -26.43 -2.32 -1.13
N GLU A 42 -25.68 -1.95 -0.08
CA GLU A 42 -25.24 -0.58 0.14
C GLU A 42 -23.79 -0.41 -0.34
N ILE A 43 -23.59 0.58 -1.22
CA ILE A 43 -22.41 0.82 -2.09
C ILE A 43 -21.20 1.43 -1.34
N VAL A 44 -21.47 2.20 -0.29
CA VAL A 44 -20.46 2.75 0.62
C VAL A 44 -21.15 2.88 1.96
N VAL A 45 -20.62 2.31 3.04
CA VAL A 45 -21.23 2.47 4.36
C VAL A 45 -20.47 3.52 5.16
N LEU A 46 -21.19 4.56 5.58
CA LEU A 46 -20.63 5.69 6.33
C LEU A 46 -20.63 5.41 7.85
N GLY A 47 -19.92 4.36 8.27
CA GLY A 47 -19.45 4.09 9.64
C GLY A 47 -20.40 4.40 10.82
N ARG A 48 -21.72 4.23 10.69
CA ARG A 48 -22.72 4.63 11.70
C ARG A 48 -22.36 4.10 13.10
N GLY A 49 -22.61 4.89 14.14
CA GLY A 49 -22.27 4.50 15.51
C GLY A 49 -20.80 4.66 15.88
N GLN A 50 -19.95 5.16 14.99
CA GLN A 50 -18.53 5.45 15.28
C GLN A 50 -18.34 6.91 15.72
N ALA A 51 -17.45 7.17 16.66
CA ALA A 51 -17.10 8.54 17.09
C ALA A 51 -16.07 9.23 16.17
N ARG A 52 -15.85 8.70 14.97
CA ARG A 52 -14.87 9.15 13.97
C ARG A 52 -15.36 8.87 12.55
N GLN A 53 -14.69 9.44 11.55
CA GLN A 53 -14.96 9.15 10.15
C GLN A 53 -14.39 7.78 9.72
N VAL A 54 -15.30 6.82 9.50
CA VAL A 54 -15.01 5.51 8.90
C VAL A 54 -15.87 5.35 7.66
N GLN A 55 -15.25 4.84 6.61
CA GLN A 55 -15.91 4.54 5.35
C GLN A 55 -15.60 3.12 4.93
N GLU A 56 -16.63 2.38 4.58
CA GLU A 56 -16.50 1.00 4.15
C GLU A 56 -16.87 0.86 2.68
N LEU A 57 -16.07 0.07 1.96
CA LEU A 57 -16.31 -0.38 0.60
C LEU A 57 -16.54 -1.89 0.62
N GLY A 58 -17.72 -2.34 0.20
CA GLY A 58 -18.10 -3.75 0.18
C GLY A 58 -17.69 -4.49 -1.10
N ALA A 59 -17.85 -5.82 -1.08
CA ALA A 59 -17.54 -6.68 -2.23
C ALA A 59 -18.34 -6.35 -3.50
N ALA A 60 -19.60 -5.92 -3.36
CA ALA A 60 -20.46 -5.57 -4.48
C ALA A 60 -19.87 -4.42 -5.32
N ASP A 61 -19.30 -3.42 -4.67
CA ASP A 61 -18.64 -2.28 -5.32
C ASP A 61 -17.34 -2.67 -5.99
N ILE A 62 -16.51 -3.44 -5.29
CA ILE A 62 -15.26 -3.95 -5.84
C ILE A 62 -15.55 -4.77 -7.10
N ALA A 63 -16.68 -5.49 -7.14
CA ALA A 63 -17.10 -6.27 -8.30
C ALA A 63 -17.56 -5.43 -9.52
N LEU A 64 -17.92 -4.15 -9.35
CA LEU A 64 -18.28 -3.23 -10.45
C LEU A 64 -17.04 -2.65 -11.16
N GLU A 65 -15.88 -2.73 -10.53
CA GLU A 65 -14.59 -2.40 -11.12
C GLU A 65 -14.10 -3.50 -12.07
N VAL A 66 -12.97 -3.27 -12.74
CA VAL A 66 -12.32 -4.29 -13.57
C VAL A 66 -11.81 -5.44 -12.71
N SER A 67 -11.94 -6.69 -13.18
CA SER A 67 -11.44 -7.85 -12.45
C SER A 67 -9.93 -7.77 -12.22
N GLY A 68 -9.48 -8.06 -11.00
CA GLY A 68 -8.08 -7.90 -10.59
C GLY A 68 -7.68 -6.48 -10.19
N ILE A 69 -8.62 -5.53 -10.08
CA ILE A 69 -8.34 -4.20 -9.53
C ILE A 69 -7.65 -4.32 -8.15
N SER A 70 -6.67 -3.46 -7.90
CA SER A 70 -6.07 -3.34 -6.57
C SER A 70 -7.11 -2.85 -5.56
N PRO A 71 -7.20 -3.44 -4.36
CA PRO A 71 -8.08 -2.95 -3.30
C PRO A 71 -7.83 -1.48 -2.93
N LEU A 72 -6.58 -1.01 -3.07
CA LEU A 72 -6.24 0.40 -2.85
C LEU A 72 -6.80 1.32 -3.94
N LYS A 73 -6.89 0.84 -5.19
CA LYS A 73 -7.50 1.61 -6.27
C LYS A 73 -9.02 1.66 -6.14
N ALA A 74 -9.65 0.59 -5.66
CA ALA A 74 -11.09 0.54 -5.45
C ALA A 74 -11.60 1.59 -4.44
N ILE A 75 -10.81 1.89 -3.40
CA ILE A 75 -11.13 2.95 -2.44
C ILE A 75 -10.82 4.37 -2.94
N ASP A 76 -10.31 4.52 -4.16
CA ASP A 76 -10.13 5.83 -4.79
C ASP A 76 -11.44 6.52 -5.13
N LYS A 77 -12.62 5.99 -4.80
CA LYS A 77 -13.87 6.79 -4.84
C LYS A 77 -14.14 7.55 -3.53
N LEU A 78 -13.49 7.17 -2.43
CA LEU A 78 -13.73 7.76 -1.12
C LEU A 78 -13.14 9.20 -1.03
N PRO A 79 -13.78 10.14 -0.31
CA PRO A 79 -13.26 11.49 -0.06
C PRO A 79 -11.92 11.43 0.66
N GLY A 80 -11.04 12.37 0.32
CA GLY A 80 -9.74 12.53 0.96
C GLY A 80 -8.69 11.50 0.55
N VAL A 81 -9.10 10.39 -0.08
CA VAL A 81 -8.20 9.39 -0.66
C VAL A 81 -7.66 9.91 -1.99
N ASN A 82 -6.36 9.87 -2.19
CA ASN A 82 -5.71 10.14 -3.46
C ASN A 82 -4.82 8.95 -3.80
N PHE A 83 -5.33 8.04 -4.61
CA PHE A 83 -4.60 6.89 -5.13
C PHE A 83 -3.99 7.21 -6.50
N GLN A 84 -2.79 6.70 -6.75
CA GLN A 84 -2.03 6.95 -7.98
C GLN A 84 -1.44 5.64 -8.48
N ALA A 85 -1.53 5.42 -9.78
CA ALA A 85 -0.88 4.32 -10.47
C ALA A 85 -0.69 4.65 -11.96
N ALA A 86 0.39 4.12 -12.54
CA ALA A 86 0.68 4.23 -13.97
C ALA A 86 -0.04 3.15 -14.79
N ASP A 87 -0.66 2.15 -14.15
CA ASP A 87 -1.38 1.05 -14.79
C ASP A 87 -2.89 1.10 -14.48
N PRO A 88 -3.73 0.48 -15.34
CA PRO A 88 -5.18 0.52 -15.17
C PRO A 88 -5.70 -0.31 -13.99
N PHE A 89 -4.93 -1.25 -13.43
CA PHE A 89 -5.36 -2.07 -12.30
C PHE A 89 -4.92 -1.50 -10.94
N GLY A 90 -4.02 -0.52 -10.93
CA GLY A 90 -3.34 -0.10 -9.70
C GLY A 90 -2.46 -1.22 -9.13
N ALA A 91 -2.05 -2.15 -9.98
CA ALA A 91 -1.26 -3.29 -9.58
C ALA A 91 0.21 -2.91 -9.48
N TYR A 92 0.75 -2.07 -10.38
CA TYR A 92 2.19 -1.80 -10.52
C TYR A 92 2.75 -1.08 -9.28
N GLU A 93 3.52 -1.81 -8.45
CA GLU A 93 3.85 -1.36 -7.09
C GLU A 93 4.83 -0.19 -7.04
N TRP A 94 5.72 -0.05 -8.02
CA TRP A 94 6.61 1.10 -8.08
C TRP A 94 5.82 2.41 -8.20
N SER A 95 4.70 2.38 -8.93
CA SER A 95 3.83 3.53 -9.16
C SER A 95 2.68 3.66 -8.16
N ALA A 96 2.29 2.57 -7.49
CA ALA A 96 1.22 2.55 -6.52
C ALA A 96 1.55 3.50 -5.36
N ARG A 97 0.74 4.55 -5.20
CA ARG A 97 0.85 5.48 -4.08
C ARG A 97 -0.54 5.81 -3.57
N ILE A 98 -0.67 5.91 -2.26
CA ILE A 98 -1.88 6.42 -1.62
C ILE A 98 -1.53 7.56 -0.66
N SER A 99 -2.41 8.55 -0.58
CA SER A 99 -2.33 9.59 0.44
C SER A 99 -3.73 9.92 0.94
N ILE A 100 -3.83 10.27 2.22
CA ILE A 100 -5.07 10.65 2.90
C ILE A 100 -4.78 11.87 3.75
N ARG A 101 -5.52 12.98 3.58
CA ARG A 101 -5.33 14.24 4.36
C ARG A 101 -3.88 14.76 4.37
N GLY A 102 -3.16 14.58 3.27
CA GLY A 102 -1.75 14.96 3.14
C GLY A 102 -0.74 14.00 3.78
N PHE A 103 -1.20 12.96 4.49
CA PHE A 103 -0.33 11.88 4.94
C PHE A 103 -0.02 10.95 3.77
N SER A 104 1.27 10.68 3.56
CA SER A 104 1.74 9.73 2.54
C SER A 104 1.50 8.29 2.99
N GLN A 105 1.54 7.36 2.05
CA GLN A 105 1.36 5.93 2.27
C GLN A 105 2.12 5.40 3.50
N ASN A 106 3.41 5.77 3.65
CA ASN A 106 4.24 5.34 4.76
C ASN A 106 3.90 5.97 6.13
N GLN A 107 2.84 6.78 6.18
CA GLN A 107 2.28 7.45 7.36
C GLN A 107 0.82 7.01 7.63
N LEU A 108 0.39 5.96 6.93
CA LEU A 108 -0.88 5.28 7.13
C LEU A 108 -0.62 3.87 7.71
N GLY A 109 -1.61 3.33 8.40
CA GLY A 109 -1.60 1.94 8.86
C GLY A 109 -2.38 1.02 7.93
N PHE A 110 -1.91 -0.20 7.75
CA PHE A 110 -2.57 -1.19 6.90
C PHE A 110 -2.64 -2.55 7.58
N THR A 111 -3.80 -3.22 7.49
CA THR A 111 -3.99 -4.57 8.04
C THR A 111 -4.77 -5.46 7.08
N LEU A 112 -4.51 -6.78 7.10
CA LEU A 112 -5.37 -7.80 6.47
C LEU A 112 -5.81 -8.77 7.56
N ASP A 113 -7.12 -8.87 7.81
CA ASP A 113 -7.67 -9.68 8.91
C ASP A 113 -6.99 -9.35 10.26
N GLY A 114 -6.69 -8.07 10.50
CA GLY A 114 -5.97 -7.60 11.69
C GLY A 114 -4.45 -7.80 11.67
N ILE A 115 -3.90 -8.56 10.72
CA ILE A 115 -2.45 -8.76 10.58
C ILE A 115 -1.82 -7.50 9.96
N PRO A 116 -0.79 -6.90 10.59
CA PRO A 116 -0.14 -5.69 10.08
C PRO A 116 0.53 -5.93 8.73
N LEU A 117 0.27 -5.08 7.75
CA LEU A 117 0.87 -5.14 6.42
C LEU A 117 2.08 -4.19 6.24
N GLY A 118 2.56 -3.60 7.34
CA GLY A 118 3.67 -2.64 7.32
C GLY A 118 3.24 -1.30 6.69
N ASP A 119 4.17 -0.66 5.99
CA ASP A 119 3.96 0.66 5.37
C ASP A 119 3.66 0.60 3.85
N MET A 120 3.55 -0.61 3.30
CA MET A 120 3.29 -0.91 1.89
C MET A 120 4.31 -0.38 0.87
N ASN A 121 5.49 0.12 1.30
CA ASN A 121 6.47 0.66 0.36
C ASN A 121 6.98 -0.38 -0.64
N TYR A 122 7.35 0.07 -1.85
CA TYR A 122 7.96 -0.79 -2.88
C TYR A 122 9.25 -1.45 -2.38
N GLY A 123 10.10 -0.68 -1.68
CA GLY A 123 11.25 -1.18 -0.91
C GLY A 123 10.79 -1.77 0.42
N ASN A 124 10.12 -2.91 0.35
CA ASN A 124 9.48 -3.54 1.49
C ASN A 124 10.50 -3.93 2.58
N HIS A 125 10.28 -3.49 3.82
CA HIS A 125 11.16 -3.76 4.97
C HIS A 125 10.43 -4.29 6.22
N ASN A 126 9.10 -4.08 6.32
CA ASN A 126 8.35 -4.36 7.55
C ASN A 126 6.95 -4.96 7.32
N GLY A 127 6.63 -5.44 6.12
CA GLY A 127 5.27 -5.87 5.83
C GLY A 127 5.07 -6.48 4.45
N LEU A 128 3.89 -6.31 3.87
CA LEU A 128 3.55 -6.87 2.56
C LEU A 128 2.49 -5.99 1.89
N HIS A 129 2.69 -5.65 0.61
CA HIS A 129 1.70 -4.90 -0.16
C HIS A 129 0.41 -5.72 -0.35
N ILE A 130 -0.77 -5.08 -0.25
CA ILE A 130 -2.06 -5.80 -0.26
C ILE A 130 -2.28 -6.62 -1.55
N SER A 131 -1.83 -6.10 -2.69
CA SER A 131 -1.93 -6.81 -3.99
C SER A 131 -1.11 -8.11 -4.06
N ARG A 132 -0.19 -8.34 -3.11
CA ARG A 132 0.57 -9.59 -2.95
C ARG A 132 0.09 -10.41 -1.76
N ALA A 133 -0.47 -9.77 -0.74
CA ALA A 133 -0.97 -10.41 0.48
C ALA A 133 -2.19 -11.30 0.25
N ILE A 134 -3.08 -10.93 -0.68
CA ILE A 134 -4.28 -11.69 -1.01
C ILE A 134 -4.69 -11.43 -2.46
N ILE A 135 -5.39 -12.37 -3.08
CA ILE A 135 -6.03 -12.17 -4.39
C ILE A 135 -7.14 -11.12 -4.21
N SER A 136 -7.22 -10.12 -5.10
CA SER A 136 -8.19 -9.02 -5.00
C SER A 136 -9.64 -9.48 -4.88
N GLU A 137 -10.03 -10.52 -5.62
CA GLU A 137 -11.38 -11.12 -5.63
C GLU A 137 -11.72 -11.84 -4.30
N ASN A 138 -10.73 -12.07 -3.43
CA ASN A 138 -10.89 -12.61 -2.09
C ASN A 138 -11.00 -11.52 -1.00
N VAL A 139 -10.91 -10.23 -1.35
CA VAL A 139 -11.18 -9.13 -0.42
C VAL A 139 -12.69 -8.92 -0.33
N GLY A 140 -13.26 -9.13 0.85
CA GLY A 140 -14.70 -9.01 1.09
C GLY A 140 -15.14 -7.58 1.37
N ARG A 141 -14.31 -6.81 2.06
CA ARG A 141 -14.51 -5.37 2.27
C ARG A 141 -13.20 -4.66 2.60
N VAL A 142 -13.22 -3.34 2.43
CA VAL A 142 -12.14 -2.43 2.82
C VAL A 142 -12.72 -1.33 3.69
N GLU A 143 -12.14 -1.12 4.87
CA GLU A 143 -12.50 -0.02 5.77
C GLU A 143 -11.38 1.03 5.76
N VAL A 144 -11.75 2.30 5.56
CA VAL A 144 -10.85 3.45 5.64
C VAL A 144 -11.26 4.31 6.83
N ALA A 145 -10.42 4.32 7.86
CA ALA A 145 -10.56 5.20 9.02
C ALA A 145 -9.61 6.39 8.87
N GLN A 146 -10.17 7.59 8.75
CA GLN A 146 -9.40 8.80 8.50
C GLN A 146 -9.04 9.52 9.82
N GLY A 147 -7.91 10.23 9.81
CA GLY A 147 -7.39 10.91 11.00
C GLY A 147 -6.53 9.94 11.80
N ALA A 148 -7.12 9.21 12.73
CA ALA A 148 -6.42 8.13 13.39
C ALA A 148 -7.22 6.86 13.36
N GLY A 149 -6.58 5.83 12.79
CA GLY A 149 -7.14 4.49 12.74
C GLY A 149 -7.47 3.91 14.12
N SER A 150 -8.06 2.72 14.15
CA SER A 150 -8.41 2.03 15.40
C SER A 150 -7.25 2.01 16.39
N LEU A 151 -7.50 2.24 17.68
CA LEU A 151 -6.50 1.95 18.73
C LEU A 151 -6.03 0.49 18.62
N ALA A 152 -6.94 -0.39 18.19
CA ALA A 152 -6.69 -1.80 17.95
C ALA A 152 -5.87 -2.10 16.69
N ALA A 153 -5.72 -1.16 15.76
CA ALA A 153 -5.00 -1.42 14.52
C ALA A 153 -3.51 -1.60 14.80
N ALA A 154 -2.99 -2.78 14.45
CA ALA A 154 -1.57 -3.09 14.52
C ALA A 154 -0.81 -2.30 13.42
N SER A 155 -0.12 -1.22 13.80
CA SER A 155 0.67 -0.42 12.86
C SER A 155 1.73 0.41 13.57
N THR A 156 2.92 0.45 12.98
CA THR A 156 4.05 1.32 13.41
C THR A 156 4.10 2.64 12.64
N SER A 157 3.17 2.89 11.71
CA SER A 157 3.19 4.02 10.77
C SER A 157 1.92 4.87 10.78
N ASN A 158 0.87 4.46 11.51
CA ASN A 158 -0.45 5.10 11.53
C ASN A 158 -0.42 6.51 12.16
N LEU A 159 -0.09 7.54 11.36
CA LEU A 159 -0.20 8.95 11.74
C LEU A 159 -1.48 9.59 11.19
N GLY A 160 -1.92 9.18 9.99
CA GLY A 160 -3.01 9.81 9.24
C GLY A 160 -4.28 8.98 9.05
N GLY A 161 -4.30 7.74 9.54
CA GLY A 161 -5.44 6.84 9.41
C GLY A 161 -5.03 5.38 9.15
N THR A 162 -6.03 4.49 9.17
CA THR A 162 -5.85 3.08 8.80
C THR A 162 -6.70 2.68 7.60
N ILE A 163 -6.19 1.72 6.85
CA ILE A 163 -6.90 1.00 5.80
C ILE A 163 -6.87 -0.48 6.16
N GLU A 164 -8.04 -1.04 6.47
CA GLU A 164 -8.19 -2.39 7.01
C GLU A 164 -8.90 -3.24 5.96
N PHE A 165 -8.23 -4.31 5.53
CA PHE A 165 -8.74 -5.26 4.54
C PHE A 165 -9.27 -6.50 5.24
N PHE A 166 -10.44 -6.98 4.81
CA PHE A 166 -11.05 -8.17 5.36
C PHE A 166 -11.24 -9.20 4.27
N SER A 167 -10.75 -10.41 4.49
CA SER A 167 -10.89 -11.51 3.53
C SER A 167 -12.31 -12.09 3.53
N ARG A 168 -12.70 -12.68 2.40
CA ARG A 168 -13.94 -13.44 2.27
C ARG A 168 -13.82 -14.76 3.04
N GLU A 169 -14.81 -15.03 3.90
CA GLU A 169 -14.93 -16.34 4.54
C GLU A 169 -15.30 -17.43 3.54
N PRO A 170 -14.95 -18.70 3.80
CA PRO A 170 -15.47 -19.83 3.03
C PRO A 170 -16.99 -19.86 3.06
N ALA A 171 -17.62 -20.09 1.90
CA ALA A 171 -19.08 -20.14 1.83
C ALA A 171 -19.66 -21.35 2.58
N ASP A 172 -20.92 -21.23 3.04
CA ASP A 172 -21.65 -22.30 3.74
C ASP A 172 -22.06 -23.45 2.83
N MET A 173 -22.20 -23.15 1.53
CA MET A 173 -22.52 -24.13 0.50
C MET A 173 -21.33 -24.36 -0.41
N PHE A 174 -21.28 -25.56 -0.99
CA PHE A 174 -20.31 -25.85 -2.04
C PHE A 174 -20.51 -24.87 -3.19
N GLY A 175 -19.43 -24.24 -3.64
CA GLY A 175 -19.50 -23.23 -4.69
C GLY A 175 -18.22 -23.19 -5.52
N ILE A 176 -18.38 -22.90 -6.81
CA ILE A 176 -17.25 -22.63 -7.71
C ILE A 176 -17.44 -21.25 -8.32
N GLU A 177 -16.48 -20.35 -8.11
CA GLU A 177 -16.42 -19.06 -8.79
C GLU A 177 -15.23 -19.02 -9.74
N ALA A 178 -15.42 -18.50 -10.94
CA ALA A 178 -14.37 -18.29 -11.91
C ALA A 178 -14.57 -16.99 -12.67
N SER A 179 -13.47 -16.32 -13.03
CA SER A 179 -13.51 -15.21 -13.98
C SER A 179 -12.36 -15.26 -14.96
N GLY A 180 -12.62 -14.82 -16.19
CA GLY A 180 -11.63 -14.66 -17.25
C GLY A 180 -11.74 -13.27 -17.85
N THR A 181 -10.63 -12.54 -17.92
CA THR A 181 -10.56 -11.18 -18.46
C THR A 181 -9.58 -11.11 -19.62
N TYR A 182 -9.97 -10.43 -20.68
CA TYR A 182 -9.13 -10.10 -21.83
C TYR A 182 -9.30 -8.63 -22.22
N GLY A 183 -8.24 -7.94 -22.64
CA GLY A 183 -8.33 -6.53 -23.00
C GLY A 183 -7.06 -5.91 -23.56
N SER A 184 -6.98 -4.58 -23.46
CA SER A 184 -5.83 -3.76 -23.89
C SER A 184 -4.48 -4.31 -23.40
N GLU A 185 -3.43 -4.06 -24.19
CA GLU A 185 -2.05 -4.55 -23.96
C GLU A 185 -1.96 -6.07 -23.79
N ASP A 186 -2.77 -6.80 -24.58
CA ASP A 186 -2.90 -8.26 -24.54
C ASP A 186 -3.13 -8.82 -23.12
N THR A 187 -3.74 -8.01 -22.25
CA THR A 187 -3.97 -8.35 -20.84
C THR A 187 -4.87 -9.57 -20.75
N LYS A 188 -4.39 -10.60 -20.05
CA LYS A 188 -5.11 -11.83 -19.73
C LYS A 188 -5.09 -12.04 -18.23
N ARG A 189 -6.27 -12.24 -17.65
CA ARG A 189 -6.41 -12.64 -16.24
C ARG A 189 -7.37 -13.80 -16.10
N ALA A 190 -7.02 -14.78 -15.29
CA ALA A 190 -7.90 -15.87 -14.89
C ALA A 190 -7.92 -15.99 -13.37
N PHE A 191 -9.11 -16.16 -12.80
CA PHE A 191 -9.33 -16.41 -11.38
C PHE A 191 -10.26 -17.61 -11.23
N ILE A 192 -9.98 -18.45 -10.24
CA ILE A 192 -10.88 -19.51 -9.79
C ILE A 192 -10.86 -19.61 -8.28
N ARG A 193 -12.02 -19.85 -7.68
CA ARG A 193 -12.23 -20.14 -6.27
C ARG A 193 -13.17 -21.34 -6.12
N LEU A 194 -12.84 -22.20 -5.18
CA LEU A 194 -13.62 -23.35 -4.75
C LEU A 194 -13.91 -23.18 -3.26
N ASP A 195 -15.18 -23.19 -2.90
CA ASP A 195 -15.65 -23.27 -1.53
C ASP A 195 -16.24 -24.67 -1.29
N SER A 196 -15.89 -25.30 -0.16
CA SER A 196 -16.36 -26.65 0.13
C SER A 196 -17.81 -26.70 0.59
N GLY A 197 -18.35 -25.57 1.07
CA GLY A 197 -19.47 -25.59 2.00
C GLY A 197 -19.12 -26.28 3.31
N ASP A 198 -20.14 -26.56 4.11
CA ASP A 198 -20.02 -27.41 5.29
C ASP A 198 -19.62 -28.84 4.90
N ILE A 199 -18.38 -29.25 5.20
CA ILE A 199 -17.89 -30.61 4.91
C ILE A 199 -18.65 -31.66 5.73
N LEU A 200 -19.01 -31.27 6.95
CA LEU A 200 -19.89 -31.98 7.88
C LEU A 200 -20.80 -30.94 8.50
N SER A 201 -21.99 -31.33 8.99
CA SER A 201 -22.87 -30.41 9.72
C SER A 201 -22.14 -29.81 10.93
N GLY A 202 -21.96 -28.48 10.96
CA GLY A 202 -21.15 -27.79 11.99
C GLY A 202 -19.64 -28.08 11.91
N GLY A 203 -19.19 -28.67 10.81
CA GLY A 203 -17.79 -29.01 10.54
C GLY A 203 -17.01 -27.86 9.91
N PRO A 204 -15.77 -28.14 9.46
CA PRO A 204 -14.95 -27.12 8.86
C PRO A 204 -15.43 -26.77 7.44
N ARG A 205 -15.26 -25.50 7.08
CA ARG A 205 -15.42 -24.98 5.72
C ARG A 205 -14.04 -24.59 5.17
N LEU A 206 -13.81 -24.88 3.90
CA LEU A 206 -12.56 -24.66 3.18
C LEU A 206 -12.81 -23.77 1.97
N SER A 207 -11.87 -22.87 1.70
CA SER A 207 -11.77 -22.20 0.41
C SER A 207 -10.38 -22.40 -0.17
N LEU A 208 -10.32 -22.60 -1.48
CA LEU A 208 -9.07 -22.63 -2.26
C LEU A 208 -9.26 -21.78 -3.51
N SER A 209 -8.29 -20.93 -3.81
CA SER A 209 -8.35 -20.06 -4.99
C SER A 209 -7.00 -19.87 -5.64
N TYR A 210 -7.02 -19.58 -6.94
CA TYR A 210 -5.86 -19.31 -7.75
C TYR A 210 -6.15 -18.18 -8.74
N ALA A 211 -5.21 -17.25 -8.87
CA ALA A 211 -5.24 -16.20 -9.87
C ALA A 211 -3.96 -16.20 -10.71
N TRP A 212 -4.13 -16.01 -12.01
CA TRP A 212 -3.05 -15.83 -12.97
C TRP A 212 -3.30 -14.56 -13.78
N GLN A 213 -2.25 -13.78 -14.00
CA GLN A 213 -2.27 -12.58 -14.82
C GLN A 213 -1.00 -12.47 -15.67
N ASP A 214 -1.17 -12.04 -16.91
CA ASP A 214 -0.14 -11.71 -17.88
C ASP A 214 -0.63 -10.53 -18.72
N ALA A 215 0.14 -9.44 -18.75
CA ALA A 215 -0.19 -8.24 -19.52
C ALA A 215 1.09 -7.60 -20.05
N ASP A 216 1.04 -7.02 -21.23
CA ASP A 216 2.12 -6.17 -21.74
C ASP A 216 2.08 -4.80 -21.06
N LYS A 217 3.21 -4.11 -21.02
CA LYS A 217 3.24 -2.70 -20.63
C LYS A 217 2.54 -1.85 -21.70
N TRP A 218 1.78 -0.84 -21.27
CA TRP A 218 1.10 0.07 -22.20
C TRP A 218 2.06 1.01 -22.94
N LYS A 219 3.28 1.22 -22.43
CA LYS A 219 4.38 1.90 -23.12
C LYS A 219 5.68 1.12 -23.02
N GLY A 220 6.49 1.22 -24.07
CA GLY A 220 7.79 0.57 -24.16
C GLY A 220 7.71 -0.93 -24.41
N ASP A 221 8.67 -1.67 -23.86
CA ASP A 221 8.73 -3.13 -23.89
C ASP A 221 8.76 -3.69 -22.46
N GLY A 222 8.19 -4.89 -22.28
CA GLY A 222 8.12 -5.59 -21.00
C GLY A 222 6.69 -5.99 -20.61
N VAL A 223 6.60 -6.79 -19.53
CA VAL A 223 5.35 -7.44 -19.10
C VAL A 223 5.08 -7.28 -17.61
N GLN A 224 3.83 -7.50 -17.23
CA GLN A 224 3.29 -7.52 -15.87
C GLN A 224 2.70 -8.91 -15.60
N ARG A 225 3.40 -9.75 -14.83
CA ARG A 225 3.02 -11.14 -14.55
C ARG A 225 2.78 -11.38 -13.07
N GLN A 226 1.73 -12.13 -12.77
CA GLN A 226 1.41 -12.51 -11.40
C GLN A 226 0.77 -13.90 -11.33
N HIS A 227 1.20 -14.68 -10.35
CA HIS A 227 0.55 -15.90 -9.90
C HIS A 227 0.25 -15.78 -8.42
N GLN A 228 -0.98 -16.09 -8.00
CA GLN A 228 -1.36 -16.10 -6.60
C GLN A 228 -2.19 -17.33 -6.27
N ALA A 229 -2.03 -17.84 -5.05
CA ALA A 229 -2.87 -18.89 -4.50
C ALA A 229 -3.26 -18.53 -3.08
N ASN A 230 -4.54 -18.71 -2.71
CA ASN A 230 -5.00 -18.52 -1.34
C ASN A 230 -5.78 -19.76 -0.89
N ALA A 231 -5.55 -20.21 0.33
CA ALA A 231 -6.34 -21.23 0.99
C ALA A 231 -6.75 -20.76 2.37
N ARG A 232 -8.00 -21.00 2.76
CA ARG A 232 -8.55 -20.65 4.08
C ARG A 232 -9.40 -21.79 4.63
N ILE A 233 -9.32 -22.03 5.92
CA ILE A 233 -10.17 -22.96 6.67
C ILE A 233 -10.83 -22.22 7.83
N VAL A 234 -12.11 -22.50 8.07
CA VAL A 234 -12.85 -22.04 9.24
C VAL A 234 -13.52 -23.24 9.88
N GLN A 235 -13.31 -23.45 11.17
CA GLN A 235 -13.96 -24.46 11.98
C GLN A 235 -14.79 -23.75 13.06
N PRO A 236 -16.12 -23.71 12.94
CA PRO A 236 -17.00 -23.29 14.03
C PRO A 236 -16.81 -24.19 15.26
N VAL A 237 -16.76 -23.62 16.46
CA VAL A 237 -16.69 -24.35 17.74
C VAL A 237 -17.55 -23.63 18.78
N GLY A 238 -18.72 -24.18 19.07
CA GLY A 238 -19.74 -23.47 19.85
C GLY A 238 -20.15 -22.18 19.14
N ASP A 239 -20.15 -21.08 19.87
CA ASP A 239 -20.43 -19.74 19.33
C ASP A 239 -19.18 -19.04 18.76
N GLY A 240 -18.01 -19.69 18.84
CA GLY A 240 -16.75 -19.19 18.31
C GLY A 240 -16.27 -19.92 17.06
N GLN A 241 -15.05 -19.61 16.63
CA GLN A 241 -14.40 -20.25 15.50
C GLN A 241 -12.89 -20.32 15.67
N PHE A 242 -12.30 -21.39 15.15
CA PHE A 242 -10.90 -21.44 14.77
C PHE A 242 -10.77 -21.19 13.27
N PHE A 243 -9.74 -20.46 12.86
CA PHE A 243 -9.47 -20.26 11.45
C PHE A 243 -7.98 -20.38 11.15
N GLY A 244 -7.68 -20.64 9.89
CA GLY A 244 -6.32 -20.59 9.38
C GLY A 244 -6.32 -20.26 7.89
N PHE A 245 -5.25 -19.64 7.43
CA PHE A 245 -5.08 -19.34 6.02
C PHE A 245 -3.60 -19.39 5.60
N VAL A 246 -3.38 -19.59 4.31
CA VAL A 246 -2.09 -19.46 3.65
C VAL A 246 -2.27 -18.81 2.28
N ASN A 247 -1.48 -17.78 2.03
CA ASN A 247 -1.47 -17.01 0.80
C ASN A 247 -0.06 -17.04 0.21
N TYR A 248 0.00 -17.25 -1.11
CA TYR A 248 1.22 -17.24 -1.89
C TYR A 248 1.10 -16.25 -3.05
N SER A 249 2.19 -15.56 -3.38
CA SER A 249 2.30 -14.71 -4.57
C SER A 249 3.67 -14.87 -5.23
N ASP A 250 3.73 -15.01 -6.56
CA ASP A 250 4.92 -14.84 -7.40
C ASP A 250 4.61 -13.74 -8.42
N ARG A 251 5.33 -12.63 -8.32
CA ARG A 251 5.12 -11.45 -9.14
C ARG A 251 6.41 -11.10 -9.89
N ARG A 252 6.27 -10.81 -11.18
CA ARG A 252 7.37 -10.43 -12.07
C ARG A 252 6.89 -9.32 -12.99
N GLU A 253 7.45 -8.14 -12.82
CA GLU A 253 7.02 -6.94 -13.54
C GLU A 253 8.21 -6.18 -14.10
N ASN A 254 8.08 -5.68 -15.32
CA ASN A 254 9.00 -4.68 -15.86
C ASN A 254 8.56 -3.28 -15.43
N ASP A 255 9.53 -2.45 -15.04
CA ASP A 255 9.26 -1.10 -14.57
C ASP A 255 9.04 -0.13 -15.73
N TYR A 256 8.17 0.86 -15.52
CA TYR A 256 8.01 1.99 -16.44
C TYR A 256 9.07 3.05 -16.18
N GLN A 257 9.49 3.74 -17.24
CA GLN A 257 10.46 4.82 -17.14
C GLN A 257 9.93 5.98 -16.29
N ASP A 258 10.69 6.33 -15.24
CA ASP A 258 10.51 7.60 -14.54
C ASP A 258 10.92 8.76 -15.44
N MET A 259 10.05 9.75 -15.53
CA MET A 259 10.19 10.90 -16.41
C MET A 259 10.36 12.18 -15.60
N SER A 260 10.88 13.22 -16.23
CA SER A 260 10.81 14.60 -15.77
C SER A 260 9.89 15.41 -16.69
N ALA A 261 9.53 16.65 -16.32
CA ALA A 261 8.76 17.52 -17.19
C ALA A 261 9.50 17.85 -18.50
N ASP A 262 10.82 18.07 -18.46
CA ASP A 262 11.66 18.19 -19.67
C ASP A 262 11.55 16.95 -20.56
N MET A 263 11.73 15.76 -19.98
CA MET A 263 11.66 14.51 -20.74
C MET A 263 10.30 14.33 -21.41
N ILE A 264 9.20 14.61 -20.70
CA ILE A 264 7.85 14.54 -21.29
C ILE A 264 7.72 15.52 -22.46
N GLY A 265 8.23 16.76 -22.31
CA GLY A 265 8.16 17.79 -23.35
C GLY A 265 9.03 17.48 -24.59
N ARG A 266 10.19 16.87 -24.39
CA ARG A 266 11.20 16.63 -25.45
C ARG A 266 11.09 15.25 -26.10
N LEU A 267 10.89 14.21 -25.31
CA LEU A 267 10.87 12.81 -25.73
C LEU A 267 9.45 12.28 -25.95
N GLY A 268 8.46 12.96 -25.36
CA GLY A 268 7.04 12.61 -25.47
C GLY A 268 6.58 11.62 -24.40
N TYR A 269 5.26 11.51 -24.29
CA TYR A 269 4.57 10.76 -23.24
C TYR A 269 4.84 9.25 -23.28
N GLY A 270 5.00 8.68 -24.47
CA GLY A 270 5.27 7.26 -24.70
C GLY A 270 6.73 6.84 -24.55
N TRP A 271 7.64 7.75 -24.16
CA TRP A 271 9.04 7.42 -23.95
C TRP A 271 9.22 6.46 -22.77
N ASP A 272 10.09 5.47 -22.94
CA ASP A 272 10.30 4.37 -21.99
C ASP A 272 11.73 3.81 -22.06
N ASN A 273 12.04 2.79 -21.25
CA ASN A 273 13.35 2.17 -21.15
C ASN A 273 13.90 1.70 -22.51
N TYR A 274 15.22 1.67 -22.67
CA TYR A 274 15.90 1.18 -23.88
C TYR A 274 15.72 -0.31 -24.15
N ALA A 275 15.10 -1.09 -23.26
CA ALA A 275 14.99 -2.55 -23.40
C ALA A 275 14.48 -3.00 -24.78
N LYS A 276 13.58 -2.21 -25.39
CA LYS A 276 13.06 -2.42 -26.75
C LYS A 276 14.10 -2.31 -27.86
N ASP A 277 15.12 -1.48 -27.67
CA ASP A 277 16.23 -1.23 -28.59
C ASP A 277 17.57 -1.37 -27.83
N TRP A 278 17.94 -2.63 -27.58
CA TRP A 278 19.12 -2.95 -26.81
C TRP A 278 20.43 -2.50 -27.49
N ASP A 279 20.47 -2.43 -28.82
CA ASP A 279 21.64 -1.97 -29.54
C ASP A 279 21.86 -0.46 -29.31
N LEU A 280 20.79 0.33 -29.33
CA LEU A 280 20.83 1.74 -28.91
C LEU A 280 21.26 1.87 -27.44
N ALA A 281 20.75 1.01 -26.55
CA ALA A 281 21.16 0.98 -25.15
C ALA A 281 22.69 0.83 -25.04
N VAL A 282 23.25 -0.20 -25.69
CA VAL A 282 24.70 -0.46 -25.68
C VAL A 282 25.49 0.71 -26.27
N GLU A 283 25.01 1.33 -27.35
CA GLU A 283 25.63 2.51 -27.95
C GLU A 283 25.68 3.70 -26.98
N VAL A 284 24.56 4.04 -26.35
CA VAL A 284 24.47 5.12 -25.35
C VAL A 284 25.41 4.83 -24.17
N ALA A 285 25.49 3.59 -23.68
CA ALA A 285 26.44 3.22 -22.64
C ALA A 285 27.90 3.39 -23.08
N LYS A 286 28.27 2.98 -24.31
CA LYS A 286 29.63 3.14 -24.84
C LYS A 286 30.00 4.63 -24.93
N ILE A 287 29.09 5.47 -25.39
CA ILE A 287 29.28 6.93 -25.46
C ILE A 287 29.45 7.52 -24.06
N PHE A 288 28.61 7.13 -23.09
CA PHE A 288 28.74 7.56 -21.71
C PHE A 288 30.10 7.18 -21.11
N GLN A 289 30.56 5.95 -21.33
CA GLN A 289 31.89 5.52 -20.87
C GLN A 289 33.03 6.31 -21.53
N ASN A 290 32.89 6.69 -22.81
CA ASN A 290 33.85 7.59 -23.46
C ASN A 290 33.87 8.99 -22.83
N GLN A 291 32.71 9.55 -22.51
CA GLN A 291 32.60 10.84 -21.83
C GLN A 291 33.24 10.80 -20.43
N VAL A 292 32.98 9.73 -19.66
CA VAL A 292 33.60 9.51 -18.34
C VAL A 292 35.12 9.43 -18.46
N ALA A 293 35.64 8.63 -19.41
CA ALA A 293 37.07 8.51 -19.64
C ALA A 293 37.70 9.84 -20.06
N GLN A 294 37.07 10.58 -20.98
CA GLN A 294 37.53 11.91 -21.41
C GLN A 294 37.61 12.89 -20.24
N ASN A 295 36.56 12.97 -19.41
CA ASN A 295 36.52 13.86 -18.24
C ASN A 295 37.56 13.46 -17.18
N GLY A 296 37.88 12.17 -17.08
CA GLY A 296 38.94 11.65 -16.22
C GLY A 296 40.36 11.73 -16.80
N GLY A 297 40.53 12.22 -18.02
CA GLY A 297 41.84 12.28 -18.71
C GLY A 297 42.39 10.92 -19.15
N ALA A 298 41.52 9.90 -19.26
CA ALA A 298 41.87 8.55 -19.69
C ALA A 298 41.59 8.35 -21.20
N PRO A 299 42.26 7.38 -21.86
CA PRO A 299 41.92 7.00 -23.24
C PRO A 299 40.47 6.53 -23.37
N LEU A 300 39.83 6.82 -24.51
CA LEU A 300 38.46 6.40 -24.77
C LEU A 300 38.37 4.85 -24.83
N PRO A 301 37.56 4.19 -23.98
CA PRO A 301 37.42 2.74 -23.99
C PRO A 301 36.71 2.22 -25.25
N TYR A 302 35.86 3.03 -25.88
CA TYR A 302 35.09 2.67 -27.08
C TYR A 302 35.23 3.74 -28.19
N PRO A 303 36.42 4.00 -28.75
CA PRO A 303 36.66 5.14 -29.65
C PRO A 303 35.70 5.23 -30.85
N SER A 304 35.21 4.09 -31.35
CA SER A 304 34.28 4.02 -32.47
C SER A 304 32.89 4.57 -32.18
N ALA A 305 32.47 4.62 -30.91
CA ALA A 305 31.16 5.14 -30.51
C ALA A 305 31.13 6.68 -30.45
N GLY A 306 32.30 7.34 -30.38
CA GLY A 306 32.38 8.79 -30.26
C GLY A 306 31.91 9.32 -28.90
N LEU A 307 31.53 10.60 -28.85
CA LEU A 307 31.20 11.33 -27.61
C LEU A 307 29.81 11.97 -27.61
N ALA A 308 29.12 11.99 -28.74
CA ALA A 308 27.81 12.60 -28.88
C ALA A 308 26.74 11.52 -28.84
N PHE A 309 25.74 11.66 -27.96
CA PHE A 309 24.59 10.77 -27.92
C PHE A 309 23.78 10.88 -29.23
N PRO A 310 23.20 9.78 -29.73
CA PRO A 310 22.30 9.81 -30.86
C PRO A 310 21.00 10.55 -30.50
N ALA A 311 20.49 11.39 -31.41
CA ALA A 311 19.20 12.05 -31.20
C ALA A 311 18.07 11.01 -31.06
N PRO A 312 17.08 11.19 -30.17
CA PRO A 312 16.81 12.38 -29.35
C PRO A 312 17.47 12.37 -27.95
N VAL A 313 18.34 11.41 -27.67
CA VAL A 313 18.99 11.24 -26.35
C VAL A 313 19.97 12.40 -26.11
N ALA A 314 19.75 13.13 -25.02
CA ALA A 314 20.60 14.23 -24.58
C ALA A 314 21.50 13.82 -23.41
N THR A 315 21.04 12.89 -22.57
CA THR A 315 21.76 12.42 -21.38
C THR A 315 21.69 10.91 -21.26
N VAL A 316 22.62 10.32 -20.50
CA VAL A 316 22.61 8.88 -20.21
C VAL A 316 21.36 8.44 -19.43
N ASP A 317 20.73 9.37 -18.69
CA ASP A 317 19.57 9.11 -17.84
C ASP A 317 18.22 9.40 -18.53
N ASP A 318 18.23 9.83 -19.80
CA ASP A 318 17.00 10.05 -20.57
C ASP A 318 16.18 8.74 -20.73
N ALA A 319 16.80 7.58 -20.59
CA ALA A 319 16.08 6.33 -20.35
C ALA A 319 16.93 5.37 -19.51
N TYR A 320 16.26 4.56 -18.71
CA TYR A 320 16.85 3.39 -18.10
C TYR A 320 17.05 2.30 -19.16
N TYR A 321 17.97 1.39 -18.90
CA TYR A 321 18.37 0.41 -19.91
C TYR A 321 17.41 -0.78 -19.93
N ASP A 322 17.06 -1.26 -18.75
CA ASP A 322 15.98 -2.20 -18.45
C ASP A 322 15.77 -2.16 -16.92
N ALA A 323 14.57 -2.48 -16.47
CA ALA A 323 14.22 -2.45 -15.05
C ALA A 323 13.04 -3.40 -14.74
N ALA A 324 13.08 -4.00 -13.55
CA ALA A 324 12.05 -4.93 -13.12
C ALA A 324 11.93 -5.08 -11.60
N GLY A 325 10.72 -5.43 -11.14
CA GLY A 325 10.42 -5.90 -9.80
C GLY A 325 10.13 -7.40 -9.79
N LEU A 326 10.88 -8.18 -9.00
CA LEU A 326 10.60 -9.60 -8.74
C LEU A 326 10.23 -9.81 -7.28
N ARG A 327 9.12 -10.49 -7.01
CA ARG A 327 8.64 -10.75 -5.65
C ARG A 327 8.14 -12.19 -5.52
N LYS A 328 8.46 -12.82 -4.41
CA LYS A 328 7.84 -14.06 -3.94
C LYS A 328 7.45 -13.91 -2.49
N ASP A 329 6.23 -14.26 -2.16
CA ASP A 329 5.64 -13.97 -0.86
C ASP A 329 4.85 -15.17 -0.33
N TRP A 330 4.96 -15.36 0.97
CA TRP A 330 4.13 -16.26 1.77
C TRP A 330 3.56 -15.47 2.94
N LEU A 331 2.24 -15.52 3.12
CA LEU A 331 1.57 -15.00 4.31
C LEU A 331 0.68 -16.11 4.87
N ALA A 332 0.84 -16.45 6.14
CA ALA A 332 0.01 -17.44 6.80
C ALA A 332 -0.44 -16.94 8.16
N GLY A 333 -1.63 -17.34 8.57
CA GLY A 333 -2.20 -16.99 9.86
C GLY A 333 -3.01 -18.13 10.44
N VAL A 334 -3.02 -18.24 11.76
CA VAL A 334 -3.93 -19.12 12.51
C VAL A 334 -4.49 -18.34 13.69
N GLY A 335 -5.78 -18.48 13.94
CA GLY A 335 -6.45 -17.70 14.97
C GLY A 335 -7.67 -18.36 15.55
N VAL A 336 -8.17 -17.73 16.60
CA VAL A 336 -9.40 -18.08 17.29
C VAL A 336 -10.18 -16.80 17.60
N ASP A 337 -11.48 -16.85 17.31
CA ASP A 337 -12.46 -15.89 17.79
C ASP A 337 -13.39 -16.65 18.74
N ALA A 338 -13.39 -16.28 20.02
CA ALA A 338 -14.12 -17.02 21.04
C ALA A 338 -14.96 -16.06 21.91
N PRO A 339 -16.29 -16.03 21.76
CA PRO A 339 -17.16 -15.53 22.81
C PRO A 339 -17.12 -16.54 23.96
N LEU A 340 -16.38 -16.19 25.03
CA LEU A 340 -16.18 -17.06 26.18
C LEU A 340 -17.43 -17.09 27.09
N ASN A 341 -18.24 -16.02 27.03
CA ASN A 341 -19.56 -15.89 27.62
C ASN A 341 -20.23 -14.61 27.07
N ASP A 342 -21.45 -14.32 27.52
CA ASP A 342 -22.29 -13.18 27.10
C ASP A 342 -21.63 -11.80 27.20
N TYR A 343 -20.61 -11.65 28.03
CA TYR A 343 -19.94 -10.37 28.28
C TYR A 343 -18.47 -10.37 27.90
N TRP A 344 -17.88 -11.47 27.42
CA TRP A 344 -16.46 -11.55 27.12
C TRP A 344 -16.20 -12.25 25.79
N THR A 345 -15.60 -11.52 24.85
CA THR A 345 -15.08 -12.07 23.60
C THR A 345 -13.57 -11.93 23.56
N MET A 346 -12.87 -13.00 23.17
CA MET A 346 -11.44 -13.02 22.98
C MET A 346 -11.12 -13.30 21.51
N LYS A 347 -10.15 -12.57 20.96
CA LYS A 347 -9.62 -12.79 19.61
C LYS A 347 -8.11 -12.92 19.68
N VAL A 348 -7.54 -13.93 19.03
CA VAL A 348 -6.09 -14.14 18.97
C VAL A 348 -5.71 -14.63 17.59
N THR A 349 -4.74 -13.98 16.94
CA THR A 349 -4.20 -14.39 15.65
C THR A 349 -2.68 -14.39 15.71
N GLY A 350 -2.07 -15.54 15.44
CA GLY A 350 -0.64 -15.66 15.16
C GLY A 350 -0.39 -15.70 13.67
N TYR A 351 0.66 -15.04 13.18
CA TYR A 351 0.97 -14.98 11.76
C TYR A 351 2.45 -15.17 11.46
N TYR A 352 2.72 -15.56 10.21
CA TYR A 352 4.02 -15.63 9.57
C TYR A 352 3.96 -14.91 8.22
N HIS A 353 5.02 -14.16 7.93
CA HIS A 353 5.25 -13.55 6.62
C HIS A 353 6.68 -13.83 6.18
N GLY A 354 6.81 -14.40 4.98
CA GLY A 354 8.08 -14.60 4.28
C GLY A 354 8.06 -13.86 2.94
N ASN A 355 9.10 -13.09 2.64
CA ASN A 355 9.21 -12.38 1.36
C ASN A 355 10.64 -12.47 0.81
N GLU A 356 10.76 -12.71 -0.48
CA GLU A 356 11.98 -12.59 -1.27
C GLU A 356 11.72 -11.59 -2.41
N GLY A 357 12.40 -10.45 -2.39
CA GLY A 357 12.21 -9.37 -3.35
C GLY A 357 13.50 -8.87 -3.97
N ARG A 358 13.45 -8.45 -5.24
CA ARG A 358 14.56 -7.84 -5.98
C ARG A 358 14.05 -6.69 -6.85
N GLY A 359 14.51 -5.47 -6.60
CA GLY A 359 14.41 -4.37 -7.57
C GLY A 359 15.62 -4.41 -8.49
N ILE A 360 15.42 -4.43 -9.80
CA ILE A 360 16.44 -4.70 -10.82
C ILE A 360 16.57 -3.49 -11.73
N TRP A 361 17.80 -3.05 -11.96
CA TRP A 361 18.11 -1.90 -12.80
C TRP A 361 19.35 -2.18 -13.63
N PHE A 362 19.25 -2.05 -14.95
CA PHE A 362 20.40 -2.16 -15.84
C PHE A 362 21.01 -0.78 -15.95
N THR A 363 22.30 -0.68 -15.61
CA THR A 363 22.95 0.61 -15.40
C THR A 363 24.32 0.68 -16.07
N PRO A 364 24.65 1.79 -16.76
CA PRO A 364 25.96 1.98 -17.37
C PRO A 364 26.96 2.58 -16.38
N TYR A 365 26.54 2.97 -15.17
CA TYR A 365 27.42 3.58 -14.15
C TYR A 365 28.45 2.59 -13.59
N VAL A 366 28.21 1.30 -13.75
CA VAL A 366 29.16 0.22 -13.46
C VAL A 366 29.26 -0.65 -14.72
N THR A 367 30.47 -0.83 -15.22
CA THR A 367 30.73 -1.65 -16.42
C THR A 367 30.97 -3.10 -16.04
N THR A 368 30.54 -4.05 -16.88
CA THR A 368 30.91 -5.45 -16.69
C THR A 368 32.36 -5.68 -17.13
N PRO A 369 33.27 -6.14 -16.24
CA PRO A 369 34.64 -6.42 -16.63
C PRO A 369 34.72 -7.47 -17.74
N GLY A 370 35.28 -7.11 -18.90
CA GLY A 370 35.37 -7.98 -20.07
C GLY A 370 34.03 -8.29 -20.75
N GLY A 371 32.94 -7.60 -20.39
CA GLY A 371 31.60 -7.79 -20.92
C GLY A 371 31.01 -6.49 -21.49
N ALA A 372 29.70 -6.34 -21.36
CA ALA A 372 28.97 -5.15 -21.80
C ALA A 372 29.39 -3.90 -21.00
N PRO A 373 29.24 -2.69 -21.58
CA PRO A 373 29.41 -1.40 -20.88
C PRO A 373 28.29 -1.12 -19.84
N ILE A 374 27.49 -2.13 -19.51
CA ILE A 374 26.31 -2.10 -18.65
C ILE A 374 26.43 -3.24 -17.65
N THR A 375 25.89 -3.08 -16.45
CA THR A 375 25.77 -4.12 -15.41
C THR A 375 24.35 -4.10 -14.87
N ILE A 376 23.87 -5.24 -14.35
CA ILE A 376 22.62 -5.27 -13.58
C ILE A 376 22.94 -4.91 -12.14
N ARG A 377 22.30 -3.87 -11.61
CA ARG A 377 22.28 -3.54 -10.18
C ARG A 377 20.96 -4.03 -9.58
N THR A 378 21.05 -4.76 -8.47
CA THR A 378 19.89 -5.15 -7.70
C THR A 378 19.83 -4.42 -6.36
N THR A 379 18.63 -4.15 -5.88
CA THR A 379 18.36 -3.99 -4.45
C THR A 379 17.56 -5.20 -4.02
N GLU A 380 18.14 -5.96 -3.12
CA GLU A 380 17.67 -7.27 -2.71
C GLU A 380 17.14 -7.20 -1.30
N TYR A 381 16.06 -7.90 -1.03
CA TYR A 381 15.56 -8.04 0.31
C TYR A 381 14.91 -9.38 0.56
N GLU A 382 15.07 -9.85 1.80
CA GLU A 382 14.45 -11.04 2.35
C GLU A 382 13.86 -10.69 3.71
N ILE A 383 12.61 -11.05 3.95
CA ILE A 383 11.91 -10.84 5.22
C ILE A 383 11.47 -12.18 5.78
N GLU A 384 11.75 -12.41 7.06
CA GLU A 384 11.11 -13.43 7.89
C GLU A 384 10.49 -12.76 9.12
N ARG A 385 9.16 -12.76 9.20
CA ARG A 385 8.42 -12.02 10.21
C ARG A 385 7.36 -12.88 10.88
N TYR A 386 7.32 -12.84 12.20
CA TYR A 386 6.34 -13.54 13.01
C TYR A 386 5.71 -12.59 14.01
N GLY A 387 4.41 -12.72 14.24
CA GLY A 387 3.76 -11.91 15.24
C GLY A 387 2.48 -12.52 15.78
N ILE A 388 1.98 -11.89 16.83
CA ILE A 388 0.72 -12.21 17.48
C ILE A 388 -0.05 -10.92 17.72
N VAL A 389 -1.32 -10.91 17.33
CA VAL A 389 -2.29 -9.87 17.67
C VAL A 389 -3.35 -10.53 18.53
N ALA A 390 -3.65 -9.93 19.69
CA ALA A 390 -4.64 -10.44 20.61
C ALA A 390 -5.48 -9.31 21.18
N SER A 391 -6.78 -9.53 21.34
CA SER A 391 -7.68 -8.62 22.03
C SER A 391 -8.71 -9.35 22.88
N SER A 392 -9.22 -8.66 23.89
CA SER A 392 -10.31 -9.09 24.75
C SER A 392 -11.28 -7.94 24.92
N LEU A 393 -12.54 -8.20 24.56
CA LEU A 393 -13.65 -7.28 24.63
C LEU A 393 -14.56 -7.70 25.79
N PHE A 394 -14.86 -6.77 26.69
CA PHE A 394 -15.74 -6.97 27.85
C PHE A 394 -16.93 -6.02 27.79
N THR A 395 -18.15 -6.57 27.67
CA THR A 395 -19.40 -5.79 27.69
C THR A 395 -19.99 -5.78 29.10
N LEU A 396 -19.79 -4.69 29.83
CA LEU A 396 -20.17 -4.53 31.24
C LEU A 396 -21.21 -3.43 31.41
N GLY A 397 -22.47 -3.80 31.23
CA GLY A 397 -23.60 -2.87 31.28
C GLY A 397 -23.54 -1.88 30.11
N ALA A 398 -23.33 -0.60 30.41
CA ALA A 398 -23.19 0.45 29.39
C ALA A 398 -21.76 0.58 28.83
N ASN A 399 -20.78 -0.12 29.41
CA ASN A 399 -19.38 -0.03 29.01
C ASN A 399 -19.00 -1.22 28.13
N THR A 400 -18.19 -0.96 27.12
CA THR A 400 -17.52 -1.97 26.32
C THR A 400 -16.01 -1.70 26.39
N ILE A 401 -15.32 -2.49 27.20
CA ILE A 401 -13.89 -2.34 27.46
C ILE A 401 -13.12 -3.26 26.52
N GLU A 402 -12.18 -2.72 25.77
CA GLU A 402 -11.27 -3.48 24.93
C GLU A 402 -9.84 -3.37 25.45
N LEU A 403 -9.20 -4.52 25.63
CA LEU A 403 -7.77 -4.64 25.92
C LEU A 403 -7.13 -5.38 24.76
N GLY A 404 -6.00 -4.90 24.25
CA GLY A 404 -5.27 -5.68 23.25
C GLY A 404 -3.78 -5.42 23.22
N MET A 405 -3.12 -6.30 22.47
CA MET A 405 -1.67 -6.30 22.29
C MET A 405 -1.29 -6.79 20.90
N TRP A 406 -0.17 -6.28 20.43
CA TRP A 406 0.51 -6.76 19.24
C TRP A 406 2.00 -6.88 19.54
N TYR A 407 2.57 -8.05 19.24
CA TYR A 407 4.00 -8.28 19.26
C TYR A 407 4.46 -8.82 17.90
N GLU A 408 5.58 -8.31 17.41
CA GLU A 408 6.20 -8.75 16.16
C GLU A 408 7.72 -8.77 16.27
N ASP A 409 8.33 -9.80 15.69
CA ASP A 409 9.77 -9.92 15.45
C ASP A 409 9.99 -10.07 13.94
N ASN A 410 10.73 -9.13 13.35
CA ASN A 410 10.96 -9.02 11.92
C ASN A 410 12.46 -9.06 11.63
N ASP A 411 12.91 -10.15 11.03
CA ASP A 411 14.26 -10.30 10.49
C ASP A 411 14.23 -9.91 9.01
N PHE A 412 14.98 -8.86 8.66
CA PHE A 412 15.04 -8.28 7.32
C PHE A 412 16.49 -8.22 6.84
N ASN A 413 16.83 -8.99 5.82
CA ASN A 413 18.12 -8.86 5.13
C ASN A 413 17.93 -7.93 3.93
N GLN A 414 18.88 -7.02 3.72
CA GLN A 414 18.91 -6.18 2.53
C GLN A 414 20.32 -6.13 1.94
N ALA A 415 20.44 -6.23 0.61
CA ALA A 415 21.71 -6.14 -0.08
C ALA A 415 21.62 -5.32 -1.36
N ARG A 416 22.78 -4.80 -1.79
CA ARG A 416 22.97 -4.27 -3.14
C ARG A 416 24.05 -5.03 -3.87
N ARG A 417 23.68 -5.65 -4.99
CA ARG A 417 24.59 -6.51 -5.76
C ARG A 417 24.64 -6.08 -7.22
N PHE A 418 25.74 -6.45 -7.87
CA PHE A 418 26.00 -6.20 -9.28
C PHE A 418 26.19 -7.52 -10.01
N TYR A 419 25.60 -7.67 -11.19
CA TYR A 419 25.69 -8.87 -12.02
C TYR A 419 26.14 -8.53 -13.44
N GLY A 420 27.18 -9.22 -13.89
CA GLY A 420 27.78 -8.98 -15.19
C GLY A 420 26.89 -9.38 -16.36
N LEU A 421 26.96 -8.60 -17.44
CA LEU A 421 26.34 -8.85 -18.73
C LEU A 421 27.39 -9.12 -19.80
N ALA A 422 27.12 -10.05 -20.70
CA ALA A 422 27.90 -10.21 -21.93
C ALA A 422 27.52 -9.12 -22.94
N ASP A 423 28.48 -8.70 -23.77
CA ASP A 423 28.20 -7.75 -24.88
C ASP A 423 27.51 -8.50 -26.02
N THR A 424 26.17 -8.49 -26.00
CA THR A 424 25.29 -9.17 -26.97
C THR A 424 24.51 -8.16 -27.79
N ALA A 425 24.32 -8.46 -29.08
CA ALA A 425 23.47 -7.66 -29.97
C ALA A 425 21.98 -8.01 -29.79
N GLY A 426 21.11 -7.02 -29.95
CA GLY A 426 19.65 -7.16 -30.02
C GLY A 426 18.92 -7.43 -28.70
N ALA A 427 19.56 -8.02 -27.70
CA ALA A 427 18.96 -8.26 -26.38
C ALA A 427 20.01 -8.41 -25.27
N PRO A 428 19.67 -8.13 -24.00
CA PRO A 428 20.58 -8.36 -22.88
C PRO A 428 20.85 -9.85 -22.68
N SER A 429 22.08 -10.19 -22.27
CA SER A 429 22.50 -11.58 -22.02
C SER A 429 21.84 -12.24 -20.80
N ARG A 430 21.11 -11.48 -19.99
CA ARG A 430 20.36 -11.92 -18.82
C ARG A 430 18.99 -11.26 -18.82
N SER A 431 17.96 -12.02 -18.46
CA SER A 431 16.59 -11.50 -18.38
C SER A 431 16.35 -10.75 -17.07
N SER A 432 15.70 -9.59 -17.14
CA SER A 432 15.19 -8.83 -16.00
C SER A 432 14.08 -9.55 -15.22
N LEU A 433 13.40 -10.53 -15.84
CA LEU A 433 12.29 -11.28 -15.22
C LEU A 433 12.73 -12.55 -14.48
N LYS A 434 14.04 -12.78 -14.34
CA LYS A 434 14.61 -13.92 -13.60
C LYS A 434 15.45 -13.41 -12.44
N PHE A 435 15.35 -14.09 -11.30
CA PHE A 435 16.21 -13.81 -10.15
C PHE A 435 17.66 -14.02 -10.58
N PRO A 436 18.51 -12.97 -10.53
CA PRO A 436 19.88 -13.09 -11.00
C PRO A 436 20.71 -13.91 -10.02
N THR A 437 21.56 -14.80 -10.55
CA THR A 437 22.51 -15.60 -9.77
C THR A 437 23.94 -15.16 -10.07
N ASP A 438 24.87 -15.50 -9.18
CA ASP A 438 26.31 -15.30 -9.36
C ASP A 438 26.69 -13.81 -9.49
N PRO A 439 26.58 -13.03 -8.39
CA PRO A 439 26.94 -11.61 -8.41
C PRO A 439 28.43 -11.40 -8.67
N LEU A 440 28.75 -10.39 -9.49
CA LEU A 440 30.10 -9.88 -9.70
C LEU A 440 30.66 -9.26 -8.42
N ALA A 441 29.81 -8.52 -7.69
CA ALA A 441 30.17 -7.83 -6.47
C ALA A 441 28.93 -7.57 -5.59
N THR A 442 29.15 -7.54 -4.28
CA THR A 442 28.20 -7.00 -3.29
C THR A 442 28.72 -5.63 -2.85
N GLN A 443 27.93 -4.59 -3.08
CA GLN A 443 28.27 -3.22 -2.65
C GLN A 443 28.11 -3.07 -1.14
N TRP A 444 26.98 -3.55 -0.62
CA TRP A 444 26.67 -3.61 0.80
C TRP A 444 25.61 -4.70 1.05
N GLU A 445 25.54 -5.16 2.29
CA GLU A 445 24.61 -6.17 2.78
C GLU A 445 24.46 -6.05 4.30
N PHE A 446 23.21 -6.03 4.77
CA PHE A 446 22.87 -5.82 6.17
C PHE A 446 21.76 -6.77 6.61
N ASP A 447 21.89 -7.23 7.85
CA ASP A 447 20.84 -7.87 8.61
C ASP A 447 20.22 -6.86 9.57
N PHE A 448 18.92 -6.62 9.42
CA PHE A 448 18.11 -5.81 10.31
C PHE A 448 17.22 -6.72 11.16
N ASN A 449 17.12 -6.44 12.45
CA ASN A 449 16.12 -7.04 13.32
C ASN A 449 15.27 -5.93 13.94
N THR A 450 13.96 -6.01 13.71
CA THR A 450 12.98 -5.05 14.22
C THR A 450 12.02 -5.75 15.18
N GLN A 451 11.92 -5.24 16.39
CA GLN A 451 11.03 -5.75 17.43
C GLN A 451 9.97 -4.70 17.75
N THR A 452 8.70 -5.09 17.60
CA THR A 452 7.55 -4.22 17.86
C THR A 452 6.73 -4.76 19.01
N LEU A 453 6.38 -3.89 19.94
CA LEU A 453 5.39 -4.14 20.98
C LEU A 453 4.40 -2.98 21.02
N GLN A 454 3.13 -3.27 20.78
CA GLN A 454 2.01 -2.36 20.96
C GLN A 454 1.03 -2.95 21.98
N TYR A 455 0.43 -2.10 22.80
CA TYR A 455 -0.75 -2.43 23.58
C TYR A 455 -1.79 -1.32 23.44
N HIS A 456 -3.06 -1.65 23.67
CA HIS A 456 -4.12 -0.65 23.77
C HIS A 456 -5.11 -0.99 24.87
N VAL A 457 -5.71 0.07 25.40
CA VAL A 457 -6.83 0.03 26.33
C VAL A 457 -7.85 1.03 25.82
N GLN A 458 -9.10 0.58 25.66
CA GLN A 458 -10.21 1.43 25.24
C GLN A 458 -11.44 1.09 26.07
N ASP A 459 -12.26 2.09 26.34
CA ASP A 459 -13.61 1.94 26.86
C ASP A 459 -14.58 2.73 25.98
N THR A 460 -15.69 2.09 25.63
CA THR A 460 -16.82 2.69 24.95
C THR A 460 -18.01 2.69 25.89
N LEU A 461 -18.40 3.88 26.36
CA LEU A 461 -19.58 4.08 27.19
C LEU A 461 -20.76 4.50 26.32
N ASP A 462 -21.77 3.64 26.18
CA ASP A 462 -23.02 3.95 25.47
C ASP A 462 -24.14 4.34 26.46
N LEU A 463 -24.55 5.60 26.39
CA LEU A 463 -25.64 6.20 27.18
C LEU A 463 -26.90 6.42 26.33
N GLY A 464 -27.02 5.72 25.20
CA GLY A 464 -28.11 5.83 24.24
C GLY A 464 -27.94 7.03 23.32
N ARG A 465 -28.30 8.25 23.79
CA ARG A 465 -28.15 9.47 22.97
C ARG A 465 -26.70 9.92 22.83
N PHE A 466 -25.86 9.58 23.80
CA PHE A 466 -24.43 9.88 23.78
C PHE A 466 -23.65 8.58 23.83
N GLN A 467 -22.57 8.51 23.06
CA GLN A 467 -21.57 7.46 23.19
C GLN A 467 -20.20 8.12 23.32
N ILE A 468 -19.44 7.74 24.33
CA ILE A 468 -18.11 8.26 24.61
C ILE A 468 -17.12 7.13 24.41
N ASN A 469 -16.08 7.39 23.64
CA ASN A 469 -14.96 6.48 23.45
C ASN A 469 -13.73 7.12 24.07
N ALA A 470 -13.01 6.43 24.94
CA ALA A 470 -11.78 6.93 25.52
C ALA A 470 -10.78 5.79 25.67
N GLY A 471 -9.52 6.05 25.34
CA GLY A 471 -8.48 5.04 25.43
C GLY A 471 -7.12 5.61 25.11
N TRP A 472 -6.13 4.73 25.09
CA TRP A 472 -4.80 5.05 24.60
C TRP A 472 -4.15 3.78 24.07
N LYS A 473 -3.12 3.97 23.24
CA LYS A 473 -2.19 2.90 22.90
C LYS A 473 -0.79 3.27 23.36
N GLY A 474 0.02 2.26 23.57
CA GLY A 474 1.45 2.42 23.76
C GLY A 474 2.19 1.58 22.74
N LEU A 475 3.30 2.09 22.21
CA LEU A 475 4.08 1.46 21.17
C LEU A 475 5.58 1.61 21.47
N ARG A 476 6.32 0.54 21.24
CA ARG A 476 7.78 0.51 21.28
C ARG A 476 8.28 -0.28 20.09
N VAL A 477 9.17 0.33 19.31
CA VAL A 477 9.86 -0.31 18.19
C VAL A 477 11.35 -0.17 18.41
N THR A 478 12.07 -1.28 18.39
CA THR A 478 13.54 -1.32 18.41
C THR A 478 14.04 -1.87 17.09
N ASN A 479 14.92 -1.13 16.43
CA ASN A 479 15.61 -1.57 15.22
C ASN A 479 17.09 -1.78 15.53
N ASN A 480 17.65 -2.90 15.11
CA ASN A 480 19.09 -3.15 15.10
C ASN A 480 19.55 -3.39 13.66
N ALA A 481 20.59 -2.70 13.23
CA ALA A 481 21.20 -2.85 11.91
C ALA A 481 22.63 -3.40 12.05
N THR A 482 22.88 -4.57 11.45
CA THR A 482 24.15 -5.28 11.53
C THR A 482 24.73 -5.48 10.13
N PRO A 483 25.95 -5.00 9.84
CA PRO A 483 26.53 -5.13 8.51
C PRO A 483 27.09 -6.55 8.31
N VAL A 484 26.74 -7.17 7.19
CA VAL A 484 27.49 -8.31 6.61
C VAL A 484 28.59 -7.75 5.70
N VAL A 485 28.24 -6.77 4.88
CA VAL A 485 29.14 -5.93 4.07
C VAL A 485 28.70 -4.48 4.25
N SER A 486 29.46 -3.66 4.98
CA SER A 486 29.01 -2.29 5.30
C SER A 486 28.87 -1.39 4.07
N GLY A 487 29.80 -1.46 3.12
CA GLY A 487 29.82 -0.55 1.96
C GLY A 487 29.84 0.94 2.31
N GLY A 488 30.22 1.29 3.55
CA GLY A 488 30.23 2.66 4.05
C GLY A 488 28.91 3.13 4.71
N LEU A 489 27.90 2.28 4.78
CA LEU A 489 26.62 2.58 5.44
C LEU A 489 26.68 2.36 6.94
N ALA A 490 25.79 3.06 7.65
CA ALA A 490 25.70 3.06 9.10
C ALA A 490 25.13 1.76 9.65
N SER A 491 25.58 1.42 10.85
CA SER A 491 25.09 0.32 11.67
C SER A 491 24.78 0.84 13.07
N GLY A 492 23.94 0.12 13.81
CA GLY A 492 23.62 0.53 15.18
C GLY A 492 22.20 0.16 15.57
N ARG A 493 21.66 0.91 16.53
CA ARG A 493 20.35 0.69 17.12
C ARG A 493 19.56 1.99 17.18
N THR A 494 18.28 1.93 16.81
CA THR A 494 17.32 3.01 17.03
C THR A 494 16.14 2.50 17.86
N GLU A 495 15.51 3.38 18.63
CA GLU A 495 14.29 3.08 19.38
C GLU A 495 13.29 4.23 19.20
N ALA A 496 12.05 3.88 18.82
CA ALA A 496 10.91 4.78 18.89
C ALA A 496 9.97 4.25 19.99
N LYS A 497 9.63 5.10 20.97
CA LYS A 497 8.84 4.68 22.12
C LYS A 497 7.98 5.79 22.68
N ASP A 498 6.70 5.49 22.81
CA ASP A 498 5.72 6.26 23.57
C ASP A 498 4.67 5.29 24.11
N TRP A 499 4.46 5.28 25.42
CA TRP A 499 3.53 4.36 26.06
C TRP A 499 2.15 4.97 26.28
N PHE A 500 1.94 6.23 25.91
CA PHE A 500 0.69 6.94 26.13
C PHE A 500 0.35 7.84 24.94
N LEU A 501 -0.31 7.25 23.95
CA LEU A 501 -0.88 7.93 22.78
C LEU A 501 -2.42 7.95 22.94
N PRO A 502 -2.99 8.98 23.58
CA PRO A 502 -4.40 9.02 23.93
C PRO A 502 -5.31 9.24 22.72
N GLN A 503 -6.52 8.69 22.84
CA GLN A 503 -7.64 8.89 21.93
C GLN A 503 -8.93 9.14 22.71
N ALA A 504 -9.72 10.11 22.26
CA ALA A 504 -11.04 10.38 22.80
C ALA A 504 -12.02 10.71 21.67
N GLY A 505 -13.25 10.20 21.79
CA GLY A 505 -14.31 10.41 20.81
C GLY A 505 -15.65 10.61 21.49
N LEU A 506 -16.48 11.47 20.90
CA LEU A 506 -17.85 11.71 21.30
C LEU A 506 -18.76 11.49 20.10
N LEU A 507 -19.83 10.73 20.29
CA LEU A 507 -20.93 10.59 19.35
C LEU A 507 -22.21 11.09 20.03
N TYR A 508 -22.97 11.91 19.33
CA TYR A 508 -24.28 12.39 19.76
C TYR A 508 -25.33 12.06 18.71
N ARG A 509 -26.26 11.17 19.08
CA ARG A 509 -27.40 10.74 18.25
C ARG A 509 -28.53 11.76 18.40
N LEU A 510 -28.70 12.60 17.38
CA LEU A 510 -29.76 13.62 17.34
C LEU A 510 -31.14 12.95 17.28
N ASN A 511 -31.24 11.93 16.43
CA ASN A 511 -32.35 11.02 16.22
C ASN A 511 -31.79 9.75 15.55
N ASP A 512 -32.67 8.84 15.12
CA ASP A 512 -32.27 7.57 14.52
C ASP A 512 -31.45 7.75 13.23
N ASP A 513 -31.69 8.82 12.47
CA ASP A 513 -31.09 9.04 11.15
C ASP A 513 -29.86 9.96 11.17
N ASN A 514 -29.57 10.65 12.29
CA ASN A 514 -28.62 11.77 12.32
C ASN A 514 -27.69 11.71 13.52
N GLU A 515 -26.38 11.75 13.27
CA GLU A 515 -25.35 11.71 14.32
C GLU A 515 -24.32 12.83 14.13
N LEU A 516 -23.93 13.45 15.24
CA LEU A 516 -22.76 14.32 15.32
C LEU A 516 -21.63 13.56 15.98
N PHE A 517 -20.40 13.71 15.49
CA PHE A 517 -19.24 13.08 16.09
C PHE A 517 -18.08 14.06 16.19
N ALA A 518 -17.24 13.88 17.20
CA ALA A 518 -15.99 14.60 17.35
C ALA A 518 -14.92 13.65 17.90
N SER A 519 -13.68 13.83 17.47
CA SER A 519 -12.57 13.01 17.96
C SER A 519 -11.28 13.81 18.16
N TYR A 520 -10.45 13.27 19.05
CA TYR A 520 -9.09 13.69 19.35
C TYR A 520 -8.20 12.47 19.34
N THR A 521 -7.07 12.55 18.65
CA THR A 521 -6.11 11.46 18.63
C THR A 521 -4.67 11.93 18.55
N GLU A 522 -3.81 11.29 19.34
CA GLU A 522 -2.36 11.28 19.17
C GLU A 522 -1.83 9.97 18.58
N ASN A 523 -0.82 10.06 17.73
CA ASN A 523 -0.09 8.93 17.17
C ASN A 523 1.40 9.25 17.01
N MET A 524 2.21 8.20 16.86
CA MET A 524 3.60 8.30 16.43
C MET A 524 3.92 7.27 15.36
N ARG A 525 5.01 7.52 14.64
CA ARG A 525 5.58 6.59 13.67
C ARG A 525 6.98 6.14 14.10
N ALA A 526 7.25 4.86 13.95
CA ALA A 526 8.58 4.30 14.16
C ALA A 526 9.53 4.63 13.00
N PHE A 527 10.84 4.60 13.28
CA PHE A 527 11.85 4.77 12.24
C PHE A 527 11.85 3.58 11.27
N GLU A 528 12.02 3.87 9.98
CA GLU A 528 12.30 2.87 8.96
C GLU A 528 13.63 2.17 9.25
N SER A 529 13.68 0.86 9.03
CA SER A 529 14.85 0.02 9.29
C SER A 529 15.35 -0.60 7.98
N SER A 530 16.05 0.19 7.16
CA SER A 530 16.60 -0.26 5.89
C SER A 530 17.91 0.45 5.54
N ALA A 531 18.67 -0.10 4.60
CA ALA A 531 19.89 0.52 4.06
C ALA A 531 19.58 1.50 2.91
N THR A 532 18.32 1.55 2.47
CA THR A 532 17.84 2.37 1.35
C THR A 532 16.94 3.53 1.74
N GLY A 533 16.51 3.58 3.00
CA GLY A 533 15.73 4.64 3.61
C GLY A 533 15.91 4.62 5.13
N GLY A 534 15.25 5.55 5.81
CA GLY A 534 15.39 5.67 7.27
C GLY A 534 16.80 6.04 7.77
N PRO A 535 17.03 6.00 9.10
CA PRO A 535 18.25 6.52 9.71
C PRO A 535 19.53 5.79 9.28
N PHE A 536 19.47 4.54 8.81
CA PHE A 536 20.65 3.75 8.46
C PHE A 536 21.13 3.98 7.01
N ALA A 537 20.35 4.66 6.17
CA ALA A 537 20.70 5.03 4.80
C ALA A 537 21.66 6.24 4.74
N THR A 538 22.76 6.19 5.50
CA THR A 538 23.77 7.26 5.56
C THR A 538 25.11 6.67 6.03
N THR A 539 26.15 7.49 6.08
CA THR A 539 27.45 7.10 6.66
C THR A 539 27.37 6.98 8.18
N GLN A 540 28.27 6.24 8.82
CA GLN A 540 28.29 6.13 10.29
C GLN A 540 28.38 7.51 10.97
N ALA A 541 29.26 8.40 10.48
CA ALA A 541 29.36 9.76 11.01
C ALA A 541 28.08 10.58 10.83
N GLY A 542 27.36 10.35 9.71
CA GLY A 542 26.04 10.92 9.49
C GLY A 542 25.03 10.42 10.52
N PHE A 543 24.97 9.10 10.74
CA PHE A 543 24.09 8.47 11.72
C PHE A 543 24.36 8.94 13.15
N ASP A 544 25.62 9.00 13.56
CA ASP A 544 26.02 9.45 14.91
C ASP A 544 25.69 10.94 15.14
N ALA A 545 25.53 11.71 14.06
CA ALA A 545 25.12 13.12 14.09
C ALA A 545 23.60 13.32 13.97
N LEU A 546 22.81 12.28 13.71
CA LEU A 546 21.36 12.37 13.62
C LEU A 546 20.76 12.60 15.03
N ASP A 547 20.05 13.72 15.19
CA ASP A 547 19.15 13.96 16.34
C ASP A 547 17.69 13.78 15.89
N LEU A 548 17.36 12.57 15.42
CA LEU A 548 16.02 12.28 14.93
C LEU A 548 15.09 11.89 16.08
N LYS A 549 13.91 12.53 16.09
CA LYS A 549 12.79 12.14 16.93
C LYS A 549 11.74 11.40 16.07
N PRO A 550 10.99 10.46 16.65
CA PRO A 550 9.85 9.87 15.96
C PRO A 550 8.86 10.95 15.52
N GLU A 551 8.34 10.82 14.30
CA GLU A 551 7.26 11.68 13.82
C GLU A 551 6.00 11.46 14.68
N THR A 552 5.31 12.54 15.05
CA THR A 552 4.05 12.46 15.81
C THR A 552 2.95 13.29 15.14
N SER A 553 1.71 12.88 15.34
CA SER A 553 0.54 13.62 14.87
C SER A 553 -0.51 13.76 15.96
N THR A 554 -1.12 14.94 16.03
CA THR A 554 -2.31 15.21 16.82
C THR A 554 -3.43 15.63 15.89
N THR A 555 -4.53 14.89 15.87
CA THR A 555 -5.68 15.15 14.99
C THR A 555 -6.92 15.50 15.81
N TYR A 556 -7.61 16.56 15.40
CA TYR A 556 -8.93 16.95 15.86
C TYR A 556 -9.91 16.81 14.71
N GLU A 557 -11.07 16.21 14.95
CA GLU A 557 -12.11 16.02 13.95
C GLU A 557 -13.48 16.37 14.52
N LEU A 558 -14.33 16.96 13.69
CA LEU A 558 -15.73 17.21 13.97
C LEU A 558 -16.53 16.94 12.70
N GLY A 559 -17.59 16.14 12.81
CA GLY A 559 -18.42 15.84 11.67
C GLY A 559 -19.88 15.54 12.01
N PHE A 560 -20.65 15.47 10.94
CA PHE A 560 -22.06 15.15 10.93
C PHE A 560 -22.29 14.05 9.90
N ARG A 561 -23.08 13.05 10.25
CA ARG A 561 -23.54 12.02 9.32
C ARG A 561 -25.04 11.85 9.39
N THR A 562 -25.62 11.51 8.25
CA THR A 562 -27.03 11.13 8.15
C THR A 562 -27.19 9.87 7.31
N LYS A 563 -28.10 8.99 7.70
CA LYS A 563 -28.54 7.81 6.93
C LYS A 563 -30.06 7.76 6.99
N SER A 564 -30.69 7.82 5.83
CA SER A 564 -32.12 7.64 5.61
C SER A 564 -32.32 6.59 4.52
N SER A 565 -33.57 6.20 4.24
CA SER A 565 -33.88 5.15 3.24
C SER A 565 -33.41 5.44 1.81
N ARG A 566 -33.19 6.71 1.44
CA ARG A 566 -32.76 7.12 0.09
C ARG A 566 -31.47 7.92 0.04
N PHE A 567 -30.97 8.36 1.19
CA PHE A 567 -29.85 9.27 1.25
C PHE A 567 -28.97 8.96 2.45
N GLN A 568 -27.68 8.83 2.19
CA GLN A 568 -26.66 8.80 3.22
C GLN A 568 -25.58 9.83 2.89
N ALA A 569 -25.10 10.54 3.90
CA ALA A 569 -24.02 11.51 3.71
C ALA A 569 -23.23 11.74 4.99
N VAL A 570 -22.00 12.18 4.81
CA VAL A 570 -21.10 12.64 5.86
C VAL A 570 -20.46 13.96 5.43
N ILE A 571 -20.26 14.84 6.40
CA ILE A 571 -19.38 16.01 6.28
C ILE A 571 -18.53 16.08 7.54
N ALA A 572 -17.23 16.26 7.38
CA ALA A 572 -16.29 16.37 8.49
C ALA A 572 -15.25 17.46 8.20
N GLY A 573 -14.91 18.22 9.24
CA GLY A 573 -13.75 19.10 9.26
C GLY A 573 -12.67 18.51 10.17
N TYR A 574 -11.41 18.71 9.80
CA TYR A 574 -10.27 18.25 10.59
C TYR A 574 -9.17 19.29 10.69
N TYR A 575 -8.38 19.18 11.76
CA TYR A 575 -7.14 19.90 11.98
C TYR A 575 -6.08 18.92 12.49
N VAL A 576 -4.89 18.98 11.91
CA VAL A 576 -3.76 18.09 12.20
C VAL A 576 -2.55 18.95 12.51
N ASP A 577 -1.94 18.68 13.66
CA ASP A 577 -0.61 19.16 14.04
C ASP A 577 0.37 18.00 13.90
N PHE A 578 1.29 18.08 12.95
CA PHE A 578 2.32 17.08 12.70
C PHE A 578 3.65 17.64 13.17
N LYS A 579 4.37 16.89 14.01
CA LYS A 579 5.67 17.29 14.52
C LYS A 579 6.79 16.36 14.08
N ASP A 580 7.99 16.94 14.02
CA ASP A 580 9.23 16.25 13.68
C ASP A 580 9.21 15.59 12.29
N ARG A 581 8.57 16.24 11.30
CA ARG A 581 8.43 15.73 9.93
C ARG A 581 9.79 15.42 9.31
N ILE A 582 9.99 14.19 8.89
CA ILE A 582 11.20 13.75 8.20
C ILE A 582 10.96 13.84 6.69
N ILE A 583 11.83 14.59 6.01
CA ILE A 583 11.88 14.67 4.56
C ILE A 583 13.15 14.01 4.04
N ALA A 584 13.13 13.61 2.76
CA ALA A 584 14.19 12.88 2.11
C ALA A 584 14.49 13.53 0.76
N PHE A 585 15.68 14.11 0.61
CA PHE A 585 16.12 14.69 -0.64
C PHE A 585 16.74 13.63 -1.55
N ALA A 586 16.24 13.55 -2.79
CA ALA A 586 16.85 12.72 -3.81
C ALA A 586 18.31 13.14 -4.07
N ASN A 587 19.21 12.17 -4.23
CA ASN A 587 20.64 12.39 -4.42
C ASN A 587 21.12 11.80 -5.75
N GLY A 588 21.20 12.62 -6.80
CA GLY A 588 21.58 12.16 -8.14
C GLY A 588 20.49 11.36 -8.86
N SER A 589 20.89 10.63 -9.92
CA SER A 589 19.95 9.86 -10.76
C SER A 589 19.46 8.60 -10.03
N GLY A 590 18.16 8.28 -10.14
CA GLY A 590 17.55 7.11 -9.49
C GLY A 590 18.21 5.78 -9.88
N ILE A 591 18.71 5.69 -11.12
CA ILE A 591 19.42 4.52 -11.63
C ILE A 591 20.79 4.28 -10.97
N GLN A 592 21.30 5.25 -10.19
CA GLN A 592 22.50 5.10 -9.36
C GLN A 592 22.17 4.54 -7.97
N GLY A 593 20.98 4.86 -7.44
CA GLY A 593 20.44 4.25 -6.22
C GLY A 593 21.16 4.73 -4.98
N ASN A 594 21.62 5.98 -5.04
CA ASN A 594 22.22 6.66 -3.91
C ASN A 594 21.17 6.81 -2.81
N PRO A 595 21.56 6.68 -1.53
CA PRO A 595 20.64 6.91 -0.44
C PRO A 595 20.18 8.37 -0.43
N ALA A 596 18.91 8.57 -0.06
CA ALA A 596 18.35 9.91 0.12
C ALA A 596 18.97 10.59 1.35
N ILE A 597 19.07 11.92 1.30
CA ILE A 597 19.57 12.71 2.44
C ILE A 597 18.36 13.05 3.31
N LEU A 598 18.36 12.56 4.55
CA LEU A 598 17.28 12.82 5.51
C LEU A 598 17.50 14.12 6.26
N SER A 599 16.40 14.84 6.50
CA SER A 599 16.37 15.98 7.40
C SER A 599 15.01 16.09 8.09
N ASN A 600 15.00 16.57 9.34
CA ASN A 600 13.78 16.94 10.03
C ASN A 600 13.44 18.38 9.63
N VAL A 601 12.30 18.58 8.98
CA VAL A 601 11.79 19.89 8.54
C VAL A 601 10.89 20.54 9.58
N GLY A 602 10.79 19.97 10.79
CA GLY A 602 9.97 20.51 11.87
C GLY A 602 8.49 20.19 11.68
N ASP A 603 7.64 21.22 11.80
CA ASP A 603 6.20 21.02 11.90
C ASP A 603 5.49 21.09 10.54
N VAL A 604 4.42 20.30 10.38
CA VAL A 604 3.46 20.42 9.28
C VAL A 604 2.08 20.65 9.87
N ARG A 605 1.39 21.68 9.38
CA ARG A 605 0.00 21.95 9.74
C ARG A 605 -0.90 21.56 8.59
N SER A 606 -1.90 20.72 8.86
CA SER A 606 -2.91 20.37 7.88
C SER A 606 -4.32 20.64 8.40
N TRP A 607 -5.19 21.19 7.57
CA TRP A 607 -6.62 21.31 7.88
C TRP A 607 -7.45 21.14 6.62
N GLY A 608 -8.69 20.72 6.79
CA GLY A 608 -9.52 20.42 5.64
C GLY A 608 -10.98 20.12 5.97
N VAL A 609 -11.74 19.95 4.90
CA VAL A 609 -13.15 19.55 4.94
C VAL A 609 -13.36 18.45 3.93
N GLU A 610 -14.02 17.38 4.36
CA GLU A 610 -14.39 16.23 3.54
C GLU A 610 -15.90 16.06 3.59
N ALA A 611 -16.51 15.83 2.44
CA ALA A 611 -17.91 15.50 2.32
C ALA A 611 -18.09 14.35 1.33
N ALA A 612 -18.97 13.41 1.63
CA ALA A 612 -19.40 12.38 0.71
C ALA A 612 -20.88 12.05 0.93
N GLY A 613 -21.55 11.62 -0.13
CA GLY A 613 -22.91 11.14 -0.01
C GLY A 613 -23.35 10.29 -1.19
N THR A 614 -24.28 9.40 -0.89
CA THR A 614 -24.95 8.53 -1.85
C THR A 614 -26.44 8.85 -1.82
N TYR A 615 -27.01 9.09 -3.00
CA TYR A 615 -28.44 9.31 -3.19
C TYR A 615 -29.03 8.23 -4.10
N ARG A 616 -29.95 7.45 -3.55
CA ARG A 616 -30.70 6.40 -4.28
C ARG A 616 -31.93 7.04 -4.91
N VAL A 617 -31.81 7.41 -6.19
CA VAL A 617 -32.87 8.07 -6.97
C VAL A 617 -34.05 7.11 -7.17
N THR A 618 -33.73 5.88 -7.58
CA THR A 618 -34.63 4.72 -7.65
C THR A 618 -33.90 3.50 -7.07
N PRO A 619 -34.56 2.36 -6.80
CA PRO A 619 -33.86 1.14 -6.38
C PRO A 619 -32.70 0.78 -7.31
N GLU A 620 -32.87 1.03 -8.60
CA GLU A 620 -31.92 0.72 -9.68
C GLU A 620 -30.87 1.82 -9.90
N LEU A 621 -31.18 3.09 -9.66
CA LEU A 621 -30.29 4.22 -9.95
C LEU A 621 -29.77 4.88 -8.66
N SER A 622 -28.45 4.89 -8.51
CA SER A 622 -27.74 5.58 -7.43
C SER A 622 -26.74 6.59 -7.95
N LEU A 623 -26.59 7.69 -7.20
CA LEU A 623 -25.63 8.75 -7.45
C LEU A 623 -24.73 8.85 -6.23
N PHE A 624 -23.42 8.84 -6.43
CA PHE A 624 -22.44 9.10 -5.40
C PHE A 624 -21.63 10.34 -5.75
N ALA A 625 -21.31 11.15 -4.75
CA ALA A 625 -20.40 12.28 -4.91
C ALA A 625 -19.55 12.44 -3.65
N SER A 626 -18.29 12.81 -3.84
CA SER A 626 -17.39 13.17 -2.75
C SER A 626 -16.51 14.37 -3.11
N TYR A 627 -16.15 15.15 -2.10
CA TYR A 627 -15.27 16.30 -2.23
C TYR A 627 -14.38 16.40 -0.99
N ALA A 628 -13.10 16.64 -1.21
CA ALA A 628 -12.14 16.91 -0.15
C ALA A 628 -11.35 18.17 -0.47
N TYR A 629 -11.34 19.10 0.47
CA TYR A 629 -10.42 20.21 0.54
C TYR A 629 -9.36 19.90 1.59
N ASN A 630 -8.08 20.01 1.22
CA ASN A 630 -6.95 19.76 2.10
C ASN A 630 -5.90 20.86 1.92
N ASP A 631 -5.55 21.54 3.00
CA ASP A 631 -4.48 22.53 3.02
C ASP A 631 -3.41 22.05 4.00
N SER A 632 -2.26 21.63 3.47
CA SER A 632 -1.17 21.03 4.22
C SER A 632 0.12 21.80 3.94
N GLU A 633 0.71 22.40 4.97
CA GLU A 633 1.76 23.40 4.85
C GLU A 633 2.94 23.09 5.79
N TYR A 634 4.17 23.12 5.26
CA TYR A 634 5.39 23.09 6.06
C TYR A 634 5.51 24.38 6.87
N GLN A 635 5.75 24.27 8.17
CA GLN A 635 5.84 25.42 9.06
C GLN A 635 7.27 25.96 9.18
N ASP A 636 8.29 25.12 8.94
CA ASP A 636 9.70 25.50 9.06
C ASP A 636 10.49 25.29 7.75
N ASP A 637 11.65 25.95 7.70
CA ASP A 637 12.67 25.75 6.68
C ASP A 637 13.61 24.60 7.06
N VAL A 638 14.15 23.91 6.07
CA VAL A 638 15.16 22.88 6.31
C VAL A 638 16.50 23.57 6.51
N VAL A 639 17.13 23.33 7.65
CA VAL A 639 18.41 23.94 8.01
C VAL A 639 19.49 22.89 8.29
N THR A 640 20.75 23.27 8.05
CA THR A 640 21.90 22.49 8.53
C THR A 640 22.06 22.62 10.05
N ALA A 641 22.91 21.79 10.66
CA ALA A 641 23.29 21.93 12.08
C ALA A 641 23.92 23.30 12.43
N ALA A 642 24.43 24.03 11.43
CA ALA A 642 24.94 25.40 11.59
C ALA A 642 23.86 26.48 11.36
N ASN A 643 22.58 26.09 11.29
CA ASN A 643 21.41 26.95 11.07
C ASN A 643 21.42 27.71 9.73
N VAL A 644 22.01 27.10 8.70
CA VAL A 644 21.98 27.60 7.30
C VAL A 644 20.82 26.93 6.57
N VAL A 645 19.95 27.72 5.93
CA VAL A 645 18.82 27.21 5.13
C VAL A 645 19.33 26.43 3.91
N VAL A 646 18.91 25.18 3.81
CA VAL A 646 19.18 24.25 2.71
C VAL A 646 17.99 24.19 1.73
N ALA A 647 16.77 24.32 2.26
CA ALA A 647 15.53 24.37 1.49
C ALA A 647 14.56 25.37 2.13
N ALA A 648 14.04 26.30 1.33
CA ALA A 648 13.08 27.31 1.78
C ALA A 648 11.64 26.75 1.76
N THR A 649 11.35 25.86 2.70
CA THR A 649 10.09 25.11 2.80
C THR A 649 9.00 25.80 3.61
N ALA A 650 9.31 26.77 4.46
CA ALA A 650 8.31 27.42 5.30
C ALA A 650 7.21 28.09 4.44
N GLY A 651 5.95 27.81 4.78
CA GLY A 651 4.79 28.32 4.04
C GLY A 651 4.54 27.61 2.69
N LYS A 652 5.28 26.54 2.38
CA LYS A 652 5.09 25.75 1.17
C LYS A 652 4.08 24.62 1.40
N THR A 653 3.30 24.30 0.37
CA THR A 653 2.40 23.16 0.36
C THR A 653 3.22 21.86 0.35
N VAL A 654 2.81 20.90 1.18
CA VAL A 654 3.43 19.57 1.21
C VAL A 654 3.39 18.92 -0.18
N VAL A 655 4.53 18.37 -0.61
CA VAL A 655 4.65 17.69 -1.91
C VAL A 655 3.63 16.56 -2.05
N ASN A 656 3.12 16.36 -3.26
CA ASN A 656 2.08 15.37 -3.57
C ASN A 656 0.79 15.47 -2.72
N SER A 657 0.48 16.66 -2.19
CA SER A 657 -0.74 16.93 -1.42
C SER A 657 -1.70 17.81 -2.25
N PRO A 658 -2.59 17.22 -3.07
CA PRO A 658 -3.56 18.00 -3.84
C PRO A 658 -4.53 18.74 -2.92
N LYS A 659 -4.83 20.01 -3.23
CA LYS A 659 -5.76 20.81 -2.43
C LYS A 659 -7.22 20.44 -2.63
N HIS A 660 -7.57 20.00 -3.83
CA HIS A 660 -8.94 19.63 -4.17
C HIS A 660 -8.97 18.24 -4.79
N LEU A 661 -9.80 17.38 -4.22
CA LEU A 661 -10.23 16.12 -4.80
C LEU A 661 -11.75 16.17 -4.94
N ALA A 662 -12.27 15.82 -6.11
CA ALA A 662 -13.71 15.71 -6.33
C ALA A 662 -14.00 14.43 -7.12
N LYS A 663 -15.00 13.68 -6.68
CA LYS A 663 -15.34 12.38 -7.26
C LYS A 663 -16.84 12.29 -7.44
N GLY A 664 -17.28 11.71 -8.55
CA GLY A 664 -18.69 11.53 -8.85
C GLY A 664 -18.91 10.21 -9.55
N GLU A 665 -19.96 9.50 -9.19
CA GLU A 665 -20.29 8.19 -9.74
C GLU A 665 -21.80 8.07 -9.95
N VAL A 666 -22.18 7.52 -11.09
CA VAL A 666 -23.55 7.14 -11.43
C VAL A 666 -23.56 5.65 -11.64
N THR A 667 -24.40 4.94 -10.88
CA THR A 667 -24.54 3.49 -10.98
C THR A 667 -26.00 3.15 -11.22
N TRP A 668 -26.23 2.29 -12.22
CA TRP A 668 -27.53 1.76 -12.57
C TRP A 668 -27.49 0.23 -12.56
N ASP A 669 -28.45 -0.42 -11.92
CA ASP A 669 -28.56 -1.88 -11.86
C ASP A 669 -30.02 -2.31 -11.72
N ASN A 670 -30.56 -3.07 -12.68
CA ASN A 670 -31.94 -3.56 -12.62
C ASN A 670 -32.03 -5.08 -12.36
N GLY A 671 -30.95 -5.70 -11.88
CA GLY A 671 -30.86 -7.14 -11.67
C GLY A 671 -30.27 -7.88 -12.87
N ASP A 672 -30.67 -7.55 -14.10
CA ASP A 672 -30.11 -8.19 -15.30
C ASP A 672 -28.95 -7.39 -15.87
N PHE A 673 -29.19 -6.12 -16.16
CA PHE A 673 -28.22 -5.20 -16.73
C PHE A 673 -27.67 -4.32 -15.59
N PHE A 674 -26.39 -3.95 -15.68
CA PHE A 674 -25.78 -2.97 -14.79
C PHE A 674 -24.79 -2.09 -15.54
N ALA A 675 -24.65 -0.85 -15.10
CA ALA A 675 -23.74 0.13 -15.68
C ALA A 675 -23.24 1.11 -14.62
N ARG A 676 -22.03 1.60 -14.82
CA ARG A 676 -21.37 2.58 -13.95
C ARG A 676 -20.60 3.58 -14.79
N VAL A 677 -20.66 4.85 -14.40
CA VAL A 677 -19.73 5.89 -14.89
C VAL A 677 -19.20 6.66 -13.69
N GLY A 678 -17.88 6.68 -13.52
CA GLY A 678 -17.18 7.39 -12.45
C GLY A 678 -16.24 8.46 -13.01
N ALA A 679 -16.11 9.58 -12.32
CA ALA A 679 -15.19 10.66 -12.66
C ALA A 679 -14.40 11.11 -11.43
N ASN A 680 -13.07 11.16 -11.55
CA ASN A 680 -12.14 11.54 -10.49
C ASN A 680 -11.35 12.78 -10.93
N TYR A 681 -11.54 13.89 -10.23
CA TYR A 681 -10.78 15.13 -10.37
C TYR A 681 -9.71 15.24 -9.30
N THR A 682 -8.48 15.50 -9.73
CA THR A 682 -7.34 15.81 -8.87
C THR A 682 -6.77 17.16 -9.26
N SER A 683 -6.68 18.09 -8.30
CA SER A 683 -6.03 19.38 -8.53
C SER A 683 -4.53 19.25 -8.74
N LYS A 684 -3.87 20.35 -9.08
CA LYS A 684 -2.42 20.41 -9.22
C LYS A 684 -1.67 19.87 -7.99
N ARG A 685 -0.46 19.35 -8.20
CA ARG A 685 0.41 18.79 -7.16
C ARG A 685 1.86 19.23 -7.37
N TYR A 686 2.53 19.61 -6.29
CA TYR A 686 3.96 19.95 -6.30
C TYR A 686 4.82 18.69 -6.17
N TYR A 687 5.96 18.66 -6.87
CA TYR A 687 6.97 17.61 -6.75
C TYR A 687 8.36 18.16 -6.39
N SER A 688 8.41 19.42 -5.94
CA SER A 688 9.56 20.11 -5.36
C SER A 688 9.19 20.67 -3.98
N TYR A 689 10.14 20.62 -3.05
CA TYR A 689 9.93 21.14 -1.69
C TYR A 689 9.72 22.66 -1.66
N GLU A 690 10.38 23.43 -2.55
CA GLU A 690 10.20 24.88 -2.68
C GLU A 690 8.94 25.29 -3.47
N ASN A 691 8.18 24.31 -3.98
CA ASN A 691 6.97 24.46 -4.78
C ASN A 691 7.16 25.29 -6.07
N ASP A 692 8.31 25.14 -6.74
CA ASP A 692 8.61 25.77 -8.04
C ASP A 692 8.44 24.81 -9.23
N ALA A 693 8.20 23.52 -8.96
CA ALA A 693 7.87 22.48 -9.93
C ALA A 693 6.57 21.75 -9.55
N GLU A 694 5.62 21.69 -10.49
CA GLU A 694 4.28 21.14 -10.30
C GLU A 694 3.75 20.40 -11.54
N VAL A 695 2.82 19.47 -11.31
CA VAL A 695 1.99 18.88 -12.37
C VAL A 695 0.58 19.46 -12.32
N GLY A 696 0.00 19.70 -13.50
CA GLY A 696 -1.35 20.25 -13.64
C GLY A 696 -2.44 19.30 -13.12
N GLY A 697 -3.61 19.88 -12.79
CA GLY A 697 -4.78 19.08 -12.42
C GLY A 697 -5.39 18.35 -13.63
N PHE A 698 -6.13 17.27 -13.36
CA PHE A 698 -6.73 16.43 -14.39
C PHE A 698 -8.04 15.80 -13.92
N ILE A 699 -8.83 15.30 -14.87
CA ILE A 699 -10.04 14.49 -14.63
C ILE A 699 -9.86 13.18 -15.39
N ILE A 700 -10.03 12.06 -14.70
CA ILE A 700 -10.15 10.73 -15.31
C ILE A 700 -11.59 10.28 -15.21
N VAL A 701 -12.10 9.67 -16.28
CA VAL A 701 -13.45 9.10 -16.33
C VAL A 701 -13.31 7.62 -16.64
N ASP A 702 -13.92 6.79 -15.81
CA ASP A 702 -13.97 5.34 -15.97
C ASP A 702 -15.43 4.91 -16.15
N ALA A 703 -15.66 3.83 -16.88
CA ALA A 703 -17.00 3.31 -17.11
C ALA A 703 -17.02 1.78 -17.11
N SER A 704 -18.13 1.20 -16.68
CA SER A 704 -18.39 -0.22 -16.83
C SER A 704 -19.82 -0.49 -17.25
N ILE A 705 -20.02 -1.58 -17.97
CA ILE A 705 -21.32 -2.04 -18.45
C ILE A 705 -21.32 -3.57 -18.37
N GLY A 706 -22.40 -4.18 -17.91
CA GLY A 706 -22.48 -5.62 -17.81
C GLY A 706 -23.90 -6.16 -17.84
N TYR A 707 -23.98 -7.47 -18.08
CA TYR A 707 -25.22 -8.21 -18.22
C TYR A 707 -25.09 -9.57 -17.53
N ARG A 708 -26.02 -9.85 -16.62
CA ARG A 708 -26.22 -11.15 -15.97
C ARG A 708 -27.06 -12.00 -16.91
N LEU A 709 -26.41 -12.97 -17.57
CA LEU A 709 -27.09 -13.91 -18.48
C LEU A 709 -28.05 -14.82 -17.72
N ASN A 710 -27.73 -15.10 -16.46
CA ASN A 710 -28.54 -15.78 -15.45
C ASN A 710 -27.87 -15.59 -14.08
N GLU A 711 -28.38 -16.24 -13.04
CA GLU A 711 -27.85 -16.21 -11.67
C GLU A 711 -26.38 -16.66 -11.55
N ARG A 712 -25.85 -17.38 -12.55
CA ARG A 712 -24.54 -18.02 -12.53
C ARG A 712 -23.52 -17.38 -13.45
N ILE A 713 -23.94 -16.68 -14.51
CA ILE A 713 -23.03 -16.20 -15.55
C ILE A 713 -23.31 -14.74 -15.84
N SER A 714 -22.25 -13.92 -15.81
CA SER A 714 -22.32 -12.52 -16.24
C SER A 714 -21.14 -12.15 -17.13
N ILE A 715 -21.37 -11.19 -18.02
CA ILE A 715 -20.34 -10.56 -18.84
C ILE A 715 -20.28 -9.08 -18.49
N GLN A 716 -19.08 -8.53 -18.40
CA GLN A 716 -18.82 -7.14 -18.08
C GLN A 716 -17.76 -6.59 -19.03
N ALA A 717 -17.93 -5.35 -19.47
CA ALA A 717 -16.91 -4.58 -20.15
C ALA A 717 -16.57 -3.35 -19.30
N ASN A 718 -15.29 -3.03 -19.21
CA ASN A 718 -14.76 -1.89 -18.47
C ASN A 718 -13.94 -1.01 -19.42
N ALA A 719 -14.02 0.29 -19.24
CA ALA A 719 -13.18 1.29 -19.89
C ALA A 719 -12.53 2.15 -18.81
N THR A 720 -11.20 2.19 -18.76
CA THR A 720 -10.46 3.10 -17.88
C THR A 720 -9.90 4.26 -18.70
N ASN A 721 -9.88 5.46 -18.14
CA ASN A 721 -9.49 6.68 -18.86
C ASN A 721 -10.25 6.83 -20.19
N LEU A 722 -11.59 6.78 -20.11
CA LEU A 722 -12.55 6.74 -21.22
C LEU A 722 -12.35 7.86 -22.26
N PHE A 723 -11.78 9.00 -21.89
CA PHE A 723 -11.53 10.12 -22.82
C PHE A 723 -10.08 10.26 -23.26
N ASP A 724 -9.26 9.22 -23.03
CA ASP A 724 -7.85 9.15 -23.44
C ASP A 724 -7.03 10.37 -23.00
N LYS A 725 -7.18 10.75 -21.72
CA LYS A 725 -6.48 11.89 -21.16
C LYS A 725 -5.00 11.52 -20.97
N GLU A 726 -4.10 12.31 -21.54
CA GLU A 726 -2.68 12.31 -21.15
C GLU A 726 -2.50 13.09 -19.83
N TYR A 727 -1.85 12.47 -18.84
CA TYR A 727 -1.64 13.07 -17.51
C TYR A 727 -0.47 12.41 -16.77
N VAL A 728 0.13 13.13 -15.83
CA VAL A 728 1.07 12.51 -14.88
C VAL A 728 0.25 11.86 -13.77
N SER A 729 0.28 10.53 -13.67
CA SER A 729 -0.47 9.79 -12.66
C SER A 729 0.25 9.84 -11.31
N THR A 730 1.48 9.35 -11.28
CA THR A 730 2.28 9.23 -10.06
C THR A 730 3.41 10.25 -10.03
N ILE A 731 3.67 10.83 -8.86
CA ILE A 731 4.81 11.70 -8.59
C ILE A 731 5.59 11.21 -7.36
N GLY A 732 6.89 11.46 -7.30
CA GLY A 732 7.74 11.10 -6.15
C GLY A 732 8.25 9.65 -6.14
N THR A 733 8.21 8.93 -7.27
CA THR A 733 8.80 7.58 -7.40
C THR A 733 10.27 7.51 -7.02
N ASN A 734 11.08 8.49 -7.40
CA ASN A 734 12.50 8.64 -7.03
C ASN A 734 12.72 9.65 -5.90
N GLY A 735 11.68 9.94 -5.11
CA GLY A 735 11.70 10.98 -4.08
C GLY A 735 11.51 12.38 -4.67
N PHE A 736 11.73 13.39 -3.83
CA PHE A 736 11.52 14.79 -4.20
C PHE A 736 12.84 15.57 -4.13
N ALA A 737 12.96 16.56 -5.02
CA ALA A 737 14.08 17.49 -5.04
C ALA A 737 13.75 18.77 -4.27
N ASN A 738 14.77 19.56 -3.93
CA ASN A 738 14.55 20.85 -3.30
C ASN A 738 13.77 21.80 -4.23
N SER A 739 14.27 21.98 -5.45
CA SER A 739 13.74 22.88 -6.45
C SER A 739 13.92 22.33 -7.87
N GLY A 740 13.13 22.85 -8.79
CA GLY A 740 13.21 22.53 -10.21
C GLY A 740 12.68 21.15 -10.60
N ASP A 741 12.92 20.80 -11.87
CA ASP A 741 12.45 19.55 -12.45
C ASP A 741 13.25 18.33 -11.93
N ALA A 742 12.61 17.17 -11.87
CA ALA A 742 13.21 15.93 -11.37
C ALA A 742 12.59 14.71 -12.06
N GLN A 743 13.41 13.68 -12.27
CA GLN A 743 13.01 12.43 -12.90
C GLN A 743 12.24 11.53 -11.92
N THR A 744 11.01 11.92 -11.61
CA THR A 744 10.18 11.27 -10.59
C THR A 744 8.69 11.19 -10.95
N LEU A 745 8.36 11.43 -12.21
CA LEU A 745 6.99 11.46 -12.74
C LEU A 745 6.72 10.18 -13.52
N LEU A 746 5.57 9.56 -13.31
CA LEU A 746 5.08 8.50 -14.18
C LEU A 746 3.85 8.95 -14.95
N ALA A 747 3.86 8.65 -16.24
CA ALA A 747 2.72 8.82 -17.12
C ALA A 747 1.59 7.87 -16.71
N GLY A 748 0.35 8.35 -16.74
CA GLY A 748 -0.83 7.50 -16.57
C GLY A 748 -1.14 6.69 -17.83
N ALA A 749 -1.71 5.50 -17.66
CA ALA A 749 -2.16 4.70 -18.79
C ALA A 749 -3.15 5.46 -19.69
N PRO A 750 -3.10 5.28 -21.02
CA PRO A 750 -4.07 5.83 -21.97
C PRO A 750 -5.44 5.18 -21.76
N GLN A 751 -6.38 5.42 -22.67
CA GLN A 751 -7.64 4.68 -22.69
C GLN A 751 -7.38 3.17 -22.78
N GLN A 752 -8.03 2.38 -21.92
CA GLN A 752 -7.90 0.92 -21.90
C GLN A 752 -9.29 0.27 -21.78
N PHE A 753 -9.46 -0.87 -22.44
CA PHE A 753 -10.72 -1.63 -22.45
C PHE A 753 -10.48 -3.07 -22.03
N PHE A 754 -11.38 -3.59 -21.20
CA PHE A 754 -11.34 -4.96 -20.72
C PHE A 754 -12.71 -5.60 -20.81
N VAL A 755 -12.77 -6.89 -21.11
CA VAL A 755 -13.98 -7.71 -21.05
C VAL A 755 -13.74 -8.86 -20.11
N THR A 756 -14.63 -9.02 -19.13
CA THR A 756 -14.61 -10.10 -18.14
C THR A 756 -15.84 -10.98 -18.29
N LEU A 757 -15.64 -12.29 -18.39
CA LEU A 757 -16.68 -13.30 -18.17
C LEU A 757 -16.56 -13.83 -16.74
N LYS A 758 -17.64 -13.78 -15.97
CA LYS A 758 -17.74 -14.32 -14.61
C LYS A 758 -18.71 -15.49 -14.59
N ALA A 759 -18.37 -16.55 -13.87
CA ALA A 759 -19.20 -17.73 -13.67
C ALA A 759 -19.17 -18.16 -12.19
N GLY A 760 -20.32 -18.44 -11.59
CA GLY A 760 -20.52 -18.93 -10.22
C GLY A 760 -21.49 -20.11 -10.21
N PHE A 761 -21.18 -21.22 -9.56
CA PHE A 761 -22.00 -22.44 -9.54
C PHE A 761 -22.31 -22.94 -8.14
#